data_AF-K9E1G9-F1
#
_entry.id   AF-K9E1G9-F1
#
_cell.length_a   1.000
_cell.length_b   1.000
_cell.length_c   1.000
_cell.angle_alpha   90.00
_cell.angle_beta   90.00
_cell.angle_gamma   90.00
#
_symmetry.space_group_name_H-M   'P 1'
#
loop_
_entity.id
_entity.type
_entity.pdbx_description
1 polymer ?
#
loop_
_entity_poly.entity_id
_entity_poly.type
_entity_poly.pdbx_seq_one_letter_code
_entity_poly.pdbx_strand_id
1 'polypeptide(L)'
;MKKLLLLLSIIFLCTGLYAMPVVSSGEGMFTYKGYPPFADRPVDVHYYIPTSGDVRHMPVVFVFEGADRGYKYLLKAWKREAEKHKFMVFIPHFDLKEYPLHDYQEVGVIDNSNNTVRPVEEQTPALIDKIFEYVRQHSGSQRKGYMIYGHSAGGQFVQRFMLFYDSPYVEKAVIGSPGWYTFPDVSLNFPYGVRNIPYITPEAIQKYLAKPVILQLATGDTIRESYLRKTPEAEAQGRNRYERGNRFYQYIHQVAAEKNWPCNWQKIEEQGIGHHSTDMGERAVPVMMEDSLRALFIGNSYTQYNHLVRQVQTLAASTGHKLSVKLIEHGGWTLKKHAANPETLEAIREGNWDFVVLQDQSKAPAREKDWVRENVYKPAQSLDSLRRLYNPKGKTIFYMTWGHNIDTYAEMQQRLAESYLEMTRQLNAWCAPVGVAWKRIRTEKPSLTLYNSDHSHPSVQGSYLAANIFCSVFFQKTYTSSYHAGLPQKEALYLQRTAQETVLSNLSLWNIQPSPQPEAVTSHFYPEPEKEYTTPTLSKPIEEGLASLFEINCYLQALTDKHPDKVTLSEIGTTPQGRKIPVLYFGKQGKGKNIRVWIQAGLHGNEPAGPEATCLLADYLLNTSEGNALLNKVSLALIPIANMDGYALQSRKSGSGLDLNRDQSKLSDPVTLLLKKAYKDWNPDIALDIHEFTPFRKEFKLLRGSASATASDVLFLPSGHLNISTGIRQLSNGLFREKAVRALEANGYSSGFYFTPSIKNDSLYAAKDAKSPQSSSTFQGLTNAVSLFIEIRGIGLGRTSFARRAECGFLVSRSILETATVHFKEVRNTIQKAIKETRAGKEDIYVTFQPTRTEFPISFIDLNKNEYFTETIPTFDALQLKADLVRKRPKAYILPDTCIVQAEKLRALGLEVEQAPKAFTTTVEKYIVTEYKKAKKEWEKSFPVTVSTRVIKEKKCFPAGCFIIRLSQKNANLAVTLLEPESMNGFVNFNVIHTGSGEELPIYRKGF
;
A
#
# COMPACT_ATOMS: atom_id res chain seq x y z
N MET A 1 48.37 -47.69 -15.78
CA MET A 1 48.56 -48.60 -14.62
C MET A 1 48.96 -47.77 -13.40
N LYS A 2 48.40 -48.09 -12.22
CA LYS A 2 48.45 -47.36 -10.94
C LYS A 2 47.60 -46.09 -10.83
N LYS A 3 46.28 -46.30 -10.72
CA LYS A 3 45.36 -45.67 -9.74
C LYS A 3 43.93 -46.16 -10.03
N LEU A 4 43.72 -47.45 -9.81
CA LEU A 4 42.42 -48.11 -9.83
C LEU A 4 42.38 -48.97 -8.56
N LEU A 5 41.89 -48.39 -7.45
CA LEU A 5 41.46 -49.04 -6.20
C LEU A 5 41.31 -47.98 -5.09
N LEU A 6 40.28 -47.13 -5.18
CA LEU A 6 39.69 -46.43 -4.01
C LEU A 6 38.38 -45.72 -4.39
N LEU A 7 37.41 -46.46 -4.93
CA LEU A 7 36.09 -45.90 -5.27
C LEU A 7 35.02 -46.98 -5.16
N LEU A 8 34.97 -47.65 -4.01
CA LEU A 8 33.92 -48.61 -3.63
C LEU A 8 34.08 -48.97 -2.15
N SER A 9 33.77 -48.06 -1.22
CA SER A 9 33.45 -48.38 0.20
C SER A 9 33.27 -47.14 1.10
N ILE A 10 32.41 -46.16 0.77
CA ILE A 10 31.77 -45.30 1.79
C ILE A 10 30.37 -44.90 1.28
N ILE A 11 29.46 -45.87 1.22
CA ILE A 11 28.02 -45.63 1.36
C ILE A 11 27.64 -46.40 2.62
N PHE A 12 26.98 -45.71 3.55
CA PHE A 12 26.57 -46.07 4.92
C PHE A 12 27.44 -45.53 6.08
N LEU A 13 26.72 -44.92 7.03
CA LEU A 13 27.11 -44.27 8.28
C LEU A 13 27.70 -42.85 8.19
N CYS A 14 26.84 -41.91 7.83
CA CYS A 14 26.65 -40.69 8.63
C CYS A 14 25.15 -40.38 8.65
N THR A 15 24.36 -41.27 9.26
CA THR A 15 23.18 -40.81 9.98
C THR A 15 23.73 -39.86 11.05
N GLY A 16 23.73 -38.56 10.76
CA GLY A 16 23.83 -37.58 11.81
C GLY A 16 22.73 -37.96 12.81
N LEU A 17 23.14 -38.43 13.98
CA LEU A 17 22.29 -38.40 15.16
C LEU A 17 21.88 -36.94 15.29
N TYR A 18 20.73 -36.57 14.72
CA TYR A 18 20.00 -35.41 15.19
C TYR A 18 19.75 -35.73 16.65
N ALA A 19 20.54 -35.12 17.53
CA ALA A 19 20.24 -35.12 18.95
C ALA A 19 18.77 -34.71 19.06
N MET A 20 17.96 -35.55 19.70
CA MET A 20 16.55 -35.20 19.93
C MET A 20 16.51 -33.79 20.55
N PRO A 21 15.58 -32.93 20.12
CA PRO A 21 15.48 -31.59 20.70
C PRO A 21 15.35 -31.72 22.22
N VAL A 22 16.29 -31.10 22.95
CA VAL A 22 16.31 -31.10 24.42
C VAL A 22 15.08 -30.37 24.97
N VAL A 23 14.48 -29.48 24.16
CA VAL A 23 13.22 -28.80 24.44
C VAL A 23 12.17 -29.28 23.44
N SER A 24 11.23 -30.13 23.88
CA SER A 24 10.25 -30.78 23.00
C SER A 24 8.82 -30.35 23.33
N SER A 25 7.86 -30.61 22.43
CA SER A 25 6.44 -30.34 22.68
C SER A 25 5.94 -31.09 23.92
N GLY A 26 5.11 -30.43 24.73
CA GLY A 26 4.66 -30.91 26.02
C GLY A 26 5.22 -30.08 27.18
N GLU A 27 5.02 -30.59 28.39
CA GLU A 27 5.54 -30.00 29.62
C GLU A 27 6.93 -30.57 29.91
N GLY A 28 7.88 -29.71 30.30
CA GLY A 28 9.24 -30.13 30.58
C GLY A 28 10.03 -29.15 31.44
N MET A 29 11.29 -29.50 31.69
CA MET A 29 12.24 -28.70 32.44
C MET A 29 13.65 -28.90 31.90
N PHE A 30 14.46 -27.85 31.86
CA PHE A 30 15.90 -27.94 31.66
C PHE A 30 16.64 -26.99 32.61
N THR A 31 17.86 -27.37 33.01
CA THR A 31 18.73 -26.52 33.83
C THR A 31 19.70 -25.77 32.93
N TYR A 32 19.67 -24.44 32.97
CA TYR A 32 20.57 -23.59 32.19
C TYR A 32 21.78 -23.13 33.02
N LYS A 33 22.97 -23.48 32.53
CA LYS A 33 24.27 -23.12 33.12
C LYS A 33 25.27 -22.55 32.11
N GLY A 34 24.78 -22.16 30.92
CA GLY A 34 25.61 -21.83 29.77
C GLY A 34 26.19 -20.42 29.76
N TYR A 35 25.89 -19.60 30.77
CA TYR A 35 26.32 -18.21 30.82
C TYR A 35 27.32 -17.98 31.96
N PRO A 36 28.60 -17.68 31.66
CA PRO A 36 29.67 -17.62 32.67
C PRO A 36 29.39 -16.74 33.90
N PRO A 37 28.78 -15.54 33.78
CA PRO A 37 28.49 -14.70 34.96
C PRO A 37 27.49 -15.30 35.96
N PHE A 38 26.81 -16.39 35.60
CA PHE A 38 25.83 -17.09 36.44
C PHE A 38 26.07 -18.61 36.47
N ALA A 39 27.27 -19.07 36.08
CA ALA A 39 27.55 -20.50 35.96
C ALA A 39 27.58 -21.22 37.33
N ASP A 40 27.85 -20.47 38.41
CA ASP A 40 27.86 -20.89 39.80
C ASP A 40 26.45 -21.05 40.40
N ARG A 41 25.45 -20.43 39.79
CA ARG A 41 24.04 -20.47 40.20
C ARG A 41 23.13 -20.79 39.00
N PRO A 42 23.11 -22.06 38.56
CA PRO A 42 22.29 -22.46 37.41
C PRO A 42 20.79 -22.27 37.67
N VAL A 43 20.03 -22.03 36.59
CA VAL A 43 18.58 -21.76 36.67
C VAL A 43 17.79 -22.91 36.04
N ASP A 44 16.84 -23.45 36.78
CA ASP A 44 15.86 -24.39 36.24
C ASP A 44 14.78 -23.63 35.47
N VAL A 45 14.54 -24.02 34.21
CA VAL A 45 13.53 -23.40 33.35
C VAL A 45 12.43 -24.41 33.10
N HIS A 46 11.28 -24.19 33.75
CA HIS A 46 10.07 -24.99 33.55
C HIS A 46 9.30 -24.45 32.34
N TYR A 47 8.81 -25.33 31.47
CA TYR A 47 8.17 -24.87 30.24
C TYR A 47 6.99 -25.72 29.82
N TYR A 48 6.16 -25.13 28.95
CA TYR A 48 5.15 -25.85 28.18
C TYR A 48 5.14 -25.35 26.73
N ILE A 49 5.27 -26.30 25.80
CA ILE A 49 5.12 -26.05 24.36
C ILE A 49 3.86 -26.80 23.89
N PRO A 50 2.89 -26.11 23.27
CA PRO A 50 1.68 -26.76 22.77
C PRO A 50 1.99 -27.96 21.86
N THR A 51 1.21 -29.03 22.00
CA THR A 51 1.37 -30.24 21.19
C THR A 51 0.77 -30.09 19.78
N SER A 52 0.07 -28.98 19.53
CA SER A 52 -0.55 -28.64 18.26
C SER A 52 -0.15 -27.24 17.80
N GLY A 53 0.17 -27.08 16.51
CA GLY A 53 0.59 -25.83 15.87
C GLY A 53 2.02 -25.85 15.32
N ASP A 54 2.46 -24.75 14.69
CA ASP A 54 3.82 -24.65 14.10
C ASP A 54 4.83 -24.05 15.08
N VAL A 55 5.57 -24.92 15.77
CA VAL A 55 6.65 -24.57 16.72
C VAL A 55 7.66 -23.58 16.12
N ARG A 56 7.88 -23.58 14.80
CA ARG A 56 8.82 -22.63 14.16
C ARG A 56 8.38 -21.17 14.32
N HIS A 57 7.07 -20.92 14.43
CA HIS A 57 6.47 -19.58 14.38
C HIS A 57 5.67 -19.19 15.62
N MET A 58 5.41 -20.12 16.56
CA MET A 58 4.73 -19.83 17.81
C MET A 58 5.43 -18.71 18.60
N PRO A 59 4.70 -17.75 19.18
CA PRO A 59 5.28 -16.77 20.10
C PRO A 59 5.96 -17.45 21.29
N VAL A 60 7.04 -16.84 21.80
CA VAL A 60 7.75 -17.30 23.00
C VAL A 60 7.45 -16.33 24.13
N VAL A 61 7.01 -16.83 25.27
CA VAL A 61 6.63 -16.03 26.44
C VAL A 61 7.43 -16.48 27.66
N PHE A 62 8.13 -15.55 28.29
CA PHE A 62 8.74 -15.76 29.61
C PHE A 62 7.81 -15.20 30.71
N VAL A 63 7.56 -16.01 31.72
CA VAL A 63 6.73 -15.66 32.88
C VAL A 63 7.59 -15.69 34.14
N PHE A 64 7.54 -14.60 34.91
CA PHE A 64 8.37 -14.42 36.10
C PHE A 64 7.54 -14.56 37.38
N GLU A 65 8.10 -15.31 38.34
CA GLU A 65 7.47 -15.68 39.60
C GLU A 65 7.20 -14.50 40.55
N GLY A 66 6.26 -14.70 41.49
CA GLY A 66 6.02 -13.79 42.60
C GLY A 66 7.11 -13.89 43.67
N ALA A 67 6.93 -13.20 44.80
CA ALA A 67 7.87 -13.25 45.92
C ALA A 67 7.96 -14.65 46.56
N ASP A 68 6.93 -15.46 46.35
CA ASP A 68 6.78 -16.85 46.78
C ASP A 68 7.58 -17.86 45.97
N ARG A 69 8.15 -17.48 44.82
CA ARG A 69 8.90 -18.36 43.89
C ARG A 69 8.12 -19.61 43.50
N GLY A 70 6.81 -19.43 43.26
CA GLY A 70 5.87 -20.52 43.01
C GLY A 70 5.61 -20.84 41.54
N TYR A 71 6.58 -21.41 40.81
CA TYR A 71 6.40 -21.75 39.39
C TYR A 71 5.27 -22.77 39.12
N LYS A 72 4.95 -23.68 40.05
CA LYS A 72 4.01 -24.79 39.80
C LYS A 72 2.60 -24.31 39.45
N TYR A 73 2.06 -23.36 40.20
CA TYR A 73 0.72 -22.82 39.93
C TYR A 73 0.72 -21.93 38.68
N LEU A 74 1.81 -21.19 38.44
CA LEU A 74 1.98 -20.38 37.24
C LEU A 74 2.03 -21.25 36.00
N LEU A 75 2.86 -22.29 35.99
CA LEU A 75 2.97 -23.22 34.87
C LEU A 75 1.63 -23.88 34.58
N LYS A 76 0.90 -24.30 35.60
CA LYS A 76 -0.45 -24.89 35.45
C LYS A 76 -1.43 -23.92 34.78
N ALA A 77 -1.46 -22.67 35.21
CA ALA A 77 -2.36 -21.65 34.63
C ALA A 77 -1.97 -21.28 33.20
N TRP A 78 -0.69 -20.94 32.99
CA TRP A 78 -0.18 -20.50 31.69
C TRP A 78 -0.15 -21.60 30.64
N LYS A 79 0.02 -22.87 31.04
CA LYS A 79 -0.12 -24.03 30.16
C LYS A 79 -1.49 -24.06 29.46
N ARG A 80 -2.56 -23.78 30.21
CA ARG A 80 -3.93 -23.77 29.67
C ARG A 80 -4.08 -22.70 28.58
N GLU A 81 -3.56 -21.50 28.84
CA GLU A 81 -3.63 -20.40 27.88
C GLU A 81 -2.67 -20.59 26.71
N ALA A 82 -1.48 -21.16 26.93
CA ALA A 82 -0.51 -21.53 25.90
C ALA A 82 -1.12 -22.50 24.88
N GLU A 83 -1.81 -23.56 25.34
CA GLU A 83 -2.48 -24.50 24.46
C GLU A 83 -3.64 -23.83 23.69
N LYS A 84 -4.39 -22.93 24.32
CA LYS A 84 -5.51 -22.22 23.71
C LYS A 84 -5.07 -21.20 22.65
N HIS A 85 -4.03 -20.43 22.94
CA HIS A 85 -3.57 -19.30 22.14
C HIS A 85 -2.33 -19.58 21.30
N LYS A 86 -1.82 -20.82 21.34
CA LYS A 86 -0.70 -21.33 20.53
C LYS A 86 0.60 -20.54 20.70
N PHE A 87 1.05 -20.39 21.95
CA PHE A 87 2.36 -19.83 22.29
C PHE A 87 3.14 -20.77 23.22
N MET A 88 4.46 -20.65 23.23
CA MET A 88 5.35 -21.36 24.15
C MET A 88 5.51 -20.55 25.44
N VAL A 89 5.43 -21.20 26.60
CA VAL A 89 5.69 -20.55 27.90
C VAL A 89 6.93 -21.13 28.58
N PHE A 90 7.79 -20.26 29.10
CA PHE A 90 8.98 -20.58 29.86
C PHE A 90 8.98 -19.81 31.19
N ILE A 91 9.23 -20.52 32.29
CA ILE A 91 9.26 -19.99 33.66
C ILE A 91 10.64 -20.30 34.25
N PRO A 92 11.59 -19.35 34.19
CA PRO A 92 12.86 -19.47 34.88
C PRO A 92 12.62 -19.41 36.39
N HIS A 93 12.97 -20.48 37.09
CA HIS A 93 12.83 -20.59 38.53
C HIS A 93 14.07 -20.00 39.21
N PHE A 94 13.88 -18.83 39.82
CA PHE A 94 14.93 -18.14 40.54
C PHE A 94 14.81 -18.48 42.02
N ASP A 95 15.51 -19.56 42.42
CA ASP A 95 15.54 -20.05 43.79
C ASP A 95 15.95 -18.92 44.77
N LEU A 96 15.28 -18.85 45.91
CA LEU A 96 15.44 -17.73 46.84
C LEU A 96 16.85 -17.65 47.46
N LYS A 97 17.53 -18.79 47.60
CA LYS A 97 18.88 -18.87 48.18
C LYS A 97 19.93 -18.35 47.20
N GLU A 98 19.83 -18.76 45.94
CA GLU A 98 20.81 -18.41 44.90
C GLU A 98 20.49 -17.06 44.21
N TYR A 99 19.21 -16.66 44.24
CA TYR A 99 18.69 -15.39 43.69
C TYR A 99 17.83 -14.64 44.73
N PRO A 100 18.48 -14.08 45.77
CA PRO A 100 17.82 -13.26 46.78
C PRO A 100 17.17 -12.00 46.17
N LEU A 101 16.45 -11.22 47.00
CA LEU A 101 15.71 -10.03 46.57
C LEU A 101 16.51 -9.09 45.66
N HIS A 102 17.77 -8.83 46.00
CA HIS A 102 18.61 -7.89 45.26
C HIS A 102 19.01 -8.39 43.86
N ASP A 103 19.12 -9.71 43.67
CA ASP A 103 19.45 -10.31 42.37
C ASP A 103 18.22 -10.61 41.53
N TYR A 104 17.08 -10.90 42.15
CA TYR A 104 15.82 -11.11 41.43
C TYR A 104 15.03 -9.82 41.29
N GLN A 105 14.35 -9.38 42.36
CA GLN A 105 13.44 -8.23 42.28
C GLN A 105 14.19 -6.98 41.85
N GLU A 106 15.40 -6.75 42.34
CA GLU A 106 16.24 -5.59 41.99
C GLU A 106 17.22 -5.88 40.84
N VAL A 107 17.05 -7.02 40.17
CA VAL A 107 17.73 -7.45 38.93
C VAL A 107 19.27 -7.47 38.97
N GLY A 108 19.87 -7.42 40.17
CA GLY A 108 21.31 -7.50 40.36
C GLY A 108 22.07 -6.22 40.01
N VAL A 109 21.42 -5.04 40.05
CA VAL A 109 22.07 -3.76 39.71
C VAL A 109 23.23 -3.41 40.65
N ILE A 110 23.08 -3.72 41.95
CA ILE A 110 24.10 -3.44 42.98
C ILE A 110 24.65 -4.75 43.53
N ASP A 111 25.97 -4.86 43.59
CA ASP A 111 26.66 -5.87 44.37
C ASP A 111 26.67 -5.45 45.86
N ASN A 112 25.90 -6.16 46.67
CA ASN A 112 25.77 -5.85 48.09
C ASN A 112 27.02 -6.16 48.92
N SER A 113 27.98 -6.93 48.40
CA SER A 113 29.22 -7.26 49.14
C SER A 113 30.18 -6.06 49.26
N ASN A 114 30.16 -5.18 48.26
CA ASN A 114 31.06 -4.03 48.14
C ASN A 114 30.32 -2.71 47.80
N ASN A 115 29.00 -2.76 47.68
CA ASN A 115 28.11 -1.64 47.34
C ASN A 115 28.47 -0.95 46.01
N THR A 116 28.88 -1.73 45.00
CA THR A 116 29.23 -1.23 43.67
C THR A 116 28.18 -1.59 42.62
N VAL A 117 28.09 -0.80 41.54
CA VAL A 117 27.15 -1.06 40.44
C VAL A 117 27.71 -2.16 39.53
N ARG A 118 26.93 -3.21 39.29
CA ARG A 118 27.33 -4.30 38.38
C ARG A 118 27.24 -3.89 36.90
N PRO A 119 28.17 -4.37 36.05
CA PRO A 119 28.02 -4.33 34.60
C PRO A 119 26.71 -4.97 34.14
N VAL A 120 26.19 -4.55 32.99
CA VAL A 120 24.87 -4.96 32.47
C VAL A 120 24.83 -6.46 32.15
N GLU A 121 25.96 -7.04 31.76
CA GLU A 121 26.18 -8.46 31.51
C GLU A 121 26.16 -9.33 32.79
N GLU A 122 26.38 -8.75 33.96
CA GLU A 122 26.34 -9.47 35.25
C GLU A 122 24.98 -9.32 35.95
N GLN A 123 24.01 -8.68 35.30
CA GLN A 123 22.66 -8.52 35.81
C GLN A 123 21.76 -9.66 35.32
N THR A 124 20.82 -10.06 36.17
CA THR A 124 19.93 -11.20 35.92
C THR A 124 19.15 -11.13 34.59
N PRO A 125 18.75 -9.95 34.07
CA PRO A 125 18.18 -9.80 32.72
C PRO A 125 19.01 -10.39 31.59
N ALA A 126 20.35 -10.27 31.64
CA ALA A 126 21.24 -10.81 30.62
C ALA A 126 21.12 -12.34 30.51
N LEU A 127 20.86 -13.01 31.64
CA LEU A 127 20.65 -14.45 31.68
C LEU A 127 19.41 -14.88 30.87
N ILE A 128 18.35 -14.07 30.82
CA ILE A 128 17.11 -14.39 30.09
C ILE A 128 17.35 -14.41 28.59
N ASP A 129 18.10 -13.43 28.06
CA ASP A 129 18.49 -13.42 26.65
C ASP A 129 19.27 -14.67 26.26
N LYS A 130 20.13 -15.15 27.17
CA LYS A 130 20.90 -16.39 26.98
C LYS A 130 20.06 -17.65 27.09
N ILE A 131 19.05 -17.67 27.95
CA ILE A 131 18.05 -18.74 27.98
C ILE A 131 17.21 -18.73 26.69
N PHE A 132 16.82 -17.57 26.16
CA PHE A 132 16.09 -17.48 24.89
C PHE A 132 16.93 -17.99 23.70
N GLU A 133 18.20 -17.61 23.63
CA GLU A 133 19.14 -18.12 22.62
C GLU A 133 19.23 -19.66 22.68
N TYR A 134 19.31 -20.22 23.89
CA TYR A 134 19.29 -21.66 24.11
C TYR A 134 17.97 -22.31 23.67
N VAL A 135 16.82 -21.76 24.06
CA VAL A 135 15.49 -22.24 23.65
C VAL A 135 15.37 -22.26 22.13
N ARG A 136 15.81 -21.21 21.43
CA ARG A 136 15.74 -21.15 19.96
C ARG A 136 16.58 -22.26 19.31
N GLN A 137 17.77 -22.51 19.82
CA GLN A 137 18.67 -23.55 19.32
C GLN A 137 18.13 -24.97 19.55
N HIS A 138 17.39 -25.20 20.65
CA HIS A 138 17.04 -26.56 21.10
C HIS A 138 15.56 -26.92 20.97
N SER A 139 14.68 -26.00 20.54
CA SER A 139 13.24 -26.25 20.29
C SER A 139 12.84 -26.27 18.81
N GLY A 140 13.71 -25.79 17.91
CA GLY A 140 13.38 -25.59 16.49
C GLY A 140 12.60 -24.31 16.18
N SER A 141 12.39 -23.43 17.17
CA SER A 141 11.79 -22.11 16.97
C SER A 141 12.63 -21.22 16.04
N GLN A 142 11.97 -20.50 15.14
CA GLN A 142 12.59 -19.50 14.25
C GLN A 142 12.25 -18.07 14.69
N ARG A 143 11.65 -17.89 15.88
CA ARG A 143 11.35 -16.57 16.44
C ARG A 143 12.64 -15.76 16.62
N LYS A 144 12.53 -14.47 16.33
CA LYS A 144 13.63 -13.51 16.53
C LYS A 144 13.58 -12.84 17.89
N GLY A 145 12.44 -12.88 18.57
CA GLY A 145 12.26 -12.32 19.89
C GLY A 145 11.23 -13.08 20.73
N TYR A 146 10.99 -12.56 21.93
CA TYR A 146 10.11 -13.13 22.95
C TYR A 146 9.33 -12.02 23.68
N MET A 147 8.27 -12.42 24.37
CA MET A 147 7.48 -11.56 25.24
C MET A 147 7.76 -11.87 26.70
N ILE A 148 7.58 -10.91 27.60
CA ILE A 148 7.78 -11.08 29.04
C ILE A 148 6.54 -10.67 29.84
N TYR A 149 6.25 -11.42 30.90
CA TYR A 149 5.20 -11.14 31.86
C TYR A 149 5.70 -11.38 33.29
N GLY A 150 5.27 -10.53 34.23
CA GLY A 150 5.45 -10.80 35.65
C GLY A 150 4.40 -10.10 36.50
N HIS A 151 3.96 -10.75 37.57
CA HIS A 151 3.04 -10.19 38.56
C HIS A 151 3.75 -9.98 39.91
N SER A 152 3.41 -8.91 40.64
CA SER A 152 3.95 -8.63 41.97
C SER A 152 5.49 -8.49 41.95
N ALA A 153 6.25 -9.36 42.61
CA ALA A 153 7.71 -9.40 42.52
C ALA A 153 8.23 -9.65 41.10
N GLY A 154 7.58 -10.51 40.33
CA GLY A 154 7.89 -10.71 38.91
C GLY A 154 7.58 -9.46 38.08
N GLY A 155 6.57 -8.67 38.49
CA GLY A 155 6.30 -7.37 37.89
C GLY A 155 7.43 -6.36 38.14
N GLN A 156 8.04 -6.40 39.33
CA GLN A 156 9.24 -5.59 39.64
C GLN A 156 10.43 -6.05 38.79
N PHE A 157 10.62 -7.37 38.66
CA PHE A 157 11.64 -7.94 37.79
C PHE A 157 11.48 -7.43 36.36
N VAL A 158 10.28 -7.53 35.76
CA VAL A 158 10.03 -7.08 34.38
C VAL A 158 10.20 -5.57 34.24
N GLN A 159 9.73 -4.77 35.19
CA GLN A 159 9.89 -3.32 35.15
C GLN A 159 11.36 -2.91 35.10
N ARG A 160 12.18 -3.55 35.94
CA ARG A 160 13.61 -3.26 36.06
C ARG A 160 14.43 -3.90 34.96
N PHE A 161 14.03 -5.08 34.47
CA PHE A 161 14.55 -5.67 33.25
C PHE A 161 14.48 -4.64 32.12
N MET A 162 13.30 -4.05 31.90
CA MET A 162 13.12 -3.10 30.80
C MET A 162 13.90 -1.79 30.99
N LEU A 163 14.11 -1.36 32.24
CA LEU A 163 14.79 -0.12 32.61
C LEU A 163 16.33 -0.24 32.58
N PHE A 164 16.89 -1.30 33.15
CA PHE A 164 18.33 -1.47 33.33
C PHE A 164 18.98 -2.35 32.26
N TYR A 165 18.19 -3.07 31.46
CA TYR A 165 18.68 -3.96 30.41
C TYR A 165 17.97 -3.70 29.07
N ASP A 166 18.76 -3.51 28.03
CA ASP A 166 18.27 -3.21 26.69
C ASP A 166 18.33 -4.43 25.77
N SER A 167 17.48 -5.41 26.07
CA SER A 167 17.39 -6.63 25.26
C SER A 167 16.97 -6.31 23.82
N PRO A 168 17.68 -6.83 22.79
CA PRO A 168 17.26 -6.75 21.41
C PRO A 168 16.13 -7.74 21.06
N TYR A 169 15.78 -8.64 21.99
CA TYR A 169 14.86 -9.74 21.74
C TYR A 169 13.46 -9.51 22.32
N VAL A 170 13.27 -8.59 23.27
CA VAL A 170 11.93 -8.34 23.86
C VAL A 170 11.02 -7.65 22.84
N GLU A 171 9.98 -8.36 22.40
CA GLU A 171 8.95 -7.87 21.48
C GLU A 171 7.85 -7.07 22.20
N LYS A 172 7.45 -7.52 23.40
CA LYS A 172 6.38 -6.92 24.22
C LYS A 172 6.57 -7.29 25.70
N ALA A 173 6.27 -6.38 26.61
CA ALA A 173 6.40 -6.60 28.06
C ALA A 173 5.11 -6.23 28.80
N VAL A 174 4.70 -7.05 29.77
CA VAL A 174 3.56 -6.78 30.65
C VAL A 174 3.99 -6.83 32.12
N ILE A 175 3.73 -5.72 32.83
CA ILE A 175 4.08 -5.51 34.23
C ILE A 175 2.78 -5.55 35.05
N GLY A 176 2.54 -6.63 35.77
CA GLY A 176 1.35 -6.86 36.58
C GLY A 176 1.52 -6.43 38.03
N SER A 177 0.78 -5.41 38.48
CA SER A 177 0.69 -4.94 39.87
C SER A 177 1.95 -5.08 40.76
N PRO A 178 3.12 -4.49 40.40
CA PRO A 178 4.28 -4.44 41.28
C PRO A 178 3.96 -3.95 42.69
N GLY A 179 4.66 -4.53 43.68
CA GLY A 179 4.56 -4.06 45.07
C GLY A 179 5.08 -2.63 45.27
N TRP A 180 5.99 -2.16 44.42
CA TRP A 180 6.65 -0.84 44.42
C TRP A 180 7.48 -0.74 43.13
N TYR A 181 7.89 0.46 42.75
CA TYR A 181 8.51 0.75 41.45
C TYR A 181 9.88 1.44 41.60
N THR A 182 10.72 1.28 40.57
CA THR A 182 11.91 2.10 40.38
C THR A 182 11.59 3.21 39.39
N PHE A 183 11.54 4.45 39.87
CA PHE A 183 11.28 5.62 39.05
C PHE A 183 12.54 5.95 38.23
N PRO A 184 12.45 6.28 36.93
CA PRO A 184 13.58 6.85 36.20
C PRO A 184 13.81 8.30 36.66
N ASP A 185 14.21 8.45 37.91
CA ASP A 185 14.45 9.70 38.62
C ASP A 185 15.87 9.68 39.21
N VAL A 186 16.73 10.58 38.72
CA VAL A 186 18.12 10.74 39.19
C VAL A 186 18.22 11.38 40.57
N SER A 187 17.12 11.94 41.08
CA SER A 187 17.04 12.49 42.43
C SER A 187 16.75 11.42 43.50
N LEU A 188 16.44 10.18 43.13
CA LEU A 188 16.13 9.10 44.06
C LEU A 188 17.19 7.99 43.99
N ASN A 189 17.62 7.49 45.16
CA ASN A 189 18.58 6.38 45.23
C ASN A 189 17.96 5.07 44.74
N PHE A 190 18.76 4.21 44.13
CA PHE A 190 18.39 2.82 43.89
C PHE A 190 18.04 2.14 45.22
N PRO A 191 16.98 1.31 45.30
CA PRO A 191 16.17 0.78 44.20
C PRO A 191 14.91 1.60 43.86
N TYR A 192 14.66 2.74 44.50
CA TYR A 192 13.45 3.56 44.25
C TYR A 192 13.62 4.56 43.11
N GLY A 193 14.87 4.93 42.80
CA GLY A 193 15.27 5.73 41.65
C GLY A 193 16.51 5.17 40.96
N VAL A 194 17.15 6.02 40.15
CA VAL A 194 18.31 5.65 39.32
C VAL A 194 19.55 6.49 39.62
N ARG A 195 19.58 7.19 40.76
CA ARG A 195 20.75 7.98 41.15
C ARG A 195 22.01 7.10 41.18
N ASN A 196 23.10 7.63 40.61
CA ASN A 196 24.42 7.01 40.55
C ASN A 196 24.51 5.68 39.76
N ILE A 197 23.52 5.36 38.91
CA ILE A 197 23.62 4.25 37.97
C ILE A 197 24.16 4.77 36.62
N PRO A 198 25.44 4.50 36.28
CA PRO A 198 26.16 5.23 35.22
C PRO A 198 25.63 4.99 33.80
N TYR A 199 24.99 3.83 33.55
CA TYR A 199 24.42 3.50 32.24
C TYR A 199 22.95 3.94 32.07
N ILE A 200 22.34 4.58 33.08
CA ILE A 200 21.01 5.20 32.94
C ILE A 200 21.17 6.68 32.59
N THR A 201 21.36 6.96 31.31
CA THR A 201 21.42 8.32 30.76
C THR A 201 20.03 8.84 30.37
N PRO A 202 19.86 10.16 30.11
CA PRO A 202 18.64 10.70 29.52
C PRO A 202 18.19 9.97 28.25
N GLU A 203 19.12 9.59 27.38
CA GLU A 203 18.86 8.84 26.15
C GLU A 203 18.37 7.42 26.46
N ALA A 204 18.95 6.77 27.48
CA ALA A 204 18.48 5.45 27.94
C ALA A 204 17.05 5.53 28.49
N ILE A 205 16.72 6.57 29.27
CA ILE A 205 15.36 6.81 29.76
C ILE A 205 14.41 7.09 28.58
N GLN A 206 14.79 7.94 27.62
CA GLN A 206 13.99 8.19 26.42
C GLN A 206 13.70 6.87 25.67
N LYS A 207 14.73 6.03 25.49
CA LYS A 207 14.60 4.73 24.85
C LYS A 207 13.66 3.81 25.63
N TYR A 208 13.79 3.77 26.96
CA TYR A 208 12.92 3.01 27.86
C TYR A 208 11.44 3.44 27.76
N LEU A 209 11.16 4.74 27.74
CA LEU A 209 9.80 5.27 27.56
C LEU A 209 9.24 4.96 26.17
N ALA A 210 10.10 4.87 25.16
CA ALA A 210 9.69 4.50 23.81
C ALA A 210 9.37 3.00 23.64
N LYS A 211 9.67 2.13 24.61
CA LYS A 211 9.38 0.69 24.52
C LYS A 211 7.88 0.39 24.64
N PRO A 212 7.35 -0.62 23.94
CA PRO A 212 5.94 -1.02 24.01
C PRO A 212 5.67 -1.86 25.27
N VAL A 213 5.54 -1.20 26.41
CA VAL A 213 5.32 -1.84 27.72
C VAL A 213 3.88 -1.64 28.17
N ILE A 214 3.25 -2.68 28.71
CA ILE A 214 1.90 -2.62 29.29
C ILE A 214 2.00 -2.73 30.80
N LEU A 215 1.52 -1.71 31.51
CA LEU A 215 1.28 -1.74 32.94
C LEU A 215 -0.14 -2.26 33.20
N GLN A 216 -0.26 -3.46 33.75
CA GLN A 216 -1.53 -4.09 34.09
C GLN A 216 -1.77 -3.95 35.60
N LEU A 217 -2.84 -3.27 35.99
CA LEU A 217 -3.17 -3.02 37.39
C LEU A 217 -4.50 -3.67 37.77
N ALA A 218 -4.52 -4.36 38.91
CA ALA A 218 -5.75 -4.87 39.50
C ALA A 218 -6.44 -3.79 40.32
N THR A 219 -7.67 -3.44 39.97
CA THR A 219 -8.45 -2.39 40.68
C THR A 219 -8.84 -2.79 42.10
N GLY A 220 -8.92 -4.10 42.39
CA GLY A 220 -9.15 -4.64 43.73
C GLY A 220 -7.88 -4.80 44.58
N ASP A 221 -6.68 -4.55 44.04
CA ASP A 221 -5.39 -4.66 44.75
C ASP A 221 -5.12 -3.40 45.59
N THR A 222 -6.07 -3.14 46.50
CA THR A 222 -6.11 -1.99 47.40
C THR A 222 -5.82 -2.37 48.84
N ILE A 223 -5.67 -3.66 49.13
CA ILE A 223 -5.44 -4.20 50.47
C ILE A 223 -4.00 -3.93 50.91
N ARG A 224 -3.85 -3.35 52.11
CA ARG A 224 -2.55 -3.05 52.72
C ARG A 224 -2.04 -4.23 53.56
N GLU A 225 -1.57 -5.26 52.87
CA GLU A 225 -1.14 -6.54 53.46
C GLU A 225 0.12 -6.39 54.36
N SER A 226 0.40 -7.41 55.19
CA SER A 226 1.56 -7.41 56.10
C SER A 226 2.89 -7.33 55.35
N TYR A 227 3.01 -8.05 54.23
CA TYR A 227 4.20 -8.14 53.39
C TYR A 227 4.30 -7.06 52.29
N LEU A 228 3.36 -6.11 52.22
CA LEU A 228 3.52 -4.94 51.36
C LEU A 228 4.66 -4.06 51.92
N ARG A 229 5.58 -3.63 51.06
CA ARG A 229 6.75 -2.82 51.45
C ARG A 229 6.31 -1.44 51.96
N LYS A 230 6.75 -1.07 53.18
CA LYS A 230 6.32 0.13 53.94
C LYS A 230 7.46 1.09 54.29
N THR A 231 8.57 1.09 53.54
CA THR A 231 9.61 2.10 53.75
C THR A 231 9.07 3.48 53.35
N PRO A 232 9.64 4.60 53.85
CA PRO A 232 9.19 5.94 53.51
C PRO A 232 9.11 6.20 51.99
N GLU A 233 10.08 5.69 51.23
CA GLU A 233 10.12 5.83 49.77
C GLU A 233 9.02 5.03 49.08
N ALA A 234 8.69 3.84 49.57
CA ALA A 234 7.61 3.02 49.02
C ALA A 234 6.23 3.61 49.35
N GLU A 235 6.06 4.17 50.55
CA GLU A 235 4.83 4.88 50.96
C GLU A 235 4.62 6.17 50.15
N ALA A 236 5.71 6.86 49.77
CA ALA A 236 5.64 8.02 48.88
C ALA A 236 5.11 7.68 47.47
N GLN A 237 5.14 6.40 47.08
CA GLN A 237 4.57 5.94 45.80
C GLN A 237 3.04 5.73 45.89
N GLY A 238 2.49 5.48 47.08
CA GLY A 238 1.07 5.17 47.29
C GLY A 238 0.85 4.15 48.41
N ARG A 239 -0.38 4.08 48.94
CA ARG A 239 -0.73 3.25 50.11
C ARG A 239 -0.93 1.76 49.79
N ASN A 240 -1.18 1.44 48.53
CA ASN A 240 -1.38 0.09 48.01
C ASN A 240 -0.81 -0.03 46.58
N ARG A 241 -0.81 -1.25 46.00
CA ARG A 241 -0.18 -1.50 44.69
C ARG A 241 -0.88 -0.77 43.56
N TYR A 242 -2.22 -0.66 43.61
CA TYR A 242 -3.00 0.08 42.64
C TYR A 242 -2.65 1.58 42.60
N GLU A 243 -2.57 2.24 43.76
CA GLU A 243 -2.14 3.64 43.87
C GLU A 243 -0.70 3.82 43.38
N ARG A 244 0.21 2.91 43.76
CA ARG A 244 1.63 2.93 43.35
C ARG A 244 1.79 2.86 41.83
N GLY A 245 1.06 1.94 41.20
CA GLY A 245 1.09 1.77 39.75
C GLY A 245 0.56 2.97 38.99
N ASN A 246 -0.56 3.54 39.45
CA ASN A 246 -1.12 4.76 38.87
C ASN A 246 -0.16 5.94 38.98
N ARG A 247 0.47 6.13 40.15
CA ARG A 247 1.44 7.21 40.35
C ARG A 247 2.68 7.04 39.48
N PHE A 248 3.22 5.83 39.39
CA PHE A 248 4.35 5.53 38.52
C PHE A 248 4.02 5.81 37.05
N TYR A 249 2.86 5.37 36.58
CA TYR A 249 2.41 5.59 35.21
C TYR A 249 2.24 7.08 34.89
N GLN A 250 1.62 7.84 35.80
CA GLN A 250 1.50 9.29 35.66
C GLN A 250 2.87 9.97 35.57
N TYR A 251 3.80 9.57 36.45
CA TYR A 251 5.16 10.13 36.46
C TYR A 251 5.88 9.93 35.13
N ILE A 252 5.90 8.72 34.58
CA ILE A 252 6.64 8.45 33.33
C ILE A 252 6.05 9.21 32.13
N HIS A 253 4.72 9.39 32.08
CA HIS A 253 4.07 10.18 31.06
C HIS A 253 4.32 11.69 31.23
N GLN A 254 4.38 12.17 32.48
CA GLN A 254 4.76 13.55 32.77
C GLN A 254 6.20 13.84 32.30
N VAL A 255 7.17 12.98 32.64
CA VAL A 255 8.56 13.12 32.19
C VAL A 255 8.65 13.14 30.66
N ALA A 256 7.94 12.24 29.98
CA ALA A 256 7.92 12.21 28.52
C ALA A 256 7.35 13.50 27.92
N ALA A 257 6.25 14.01 28.48
CA ALA A 257 5.62 15.25 28.02
C ALA A 257 6.53 16.48 28.23
N GLU A 258 7.13 16.63 29.41
CA GLU A 258 8.03 17.74 29.74
C GLU A 258 9.28 17.78 28.84
N LYS A 259 9.77 16.61 28.43
CA LYS A 259 10.96 16.49 27.56
C LYS A 259 10.63 16.35 26.07
N ASN A 260 9.35 16.36 25.70
CA ASN A 260 8.87 16.07 24.34
C ASN A 260 9.43 14.74 23.77
N TRP A 261 9.44 13.71 24.61
CA TRP A 261 9.89 12.36 24.27
C TRP A 261 8.73 11.43 23.95
N PRO A 262 8.94 10.41 23.11
CA PRO A 262 7.93 9.38 22.89
C PRO A 262 7.75 8.53 24.16
N CYS A 263 6.51 8.40 24.63
CA CYS A 263 6.11 7.37 25.59
C CYS A 263 5.12 6.42 24.92
N ASN A 264 5.49 5.15 24.82
CA ASN A 264 4.67 4.08 24.22
C ASN A 264 4.13 3.11 25.28
N TRP A 265 4.22 3.48 26.57
CA TRP A 265 3.70 2.68 27.67
C TRP A 265 2.18 2.72 27.70
N GLN A 266 1.55 1.57 27.90
CA GLN A 266 0.11 1.41 28.02
C GLN A 266 -0.29 1.07 29.45
N LYS A 267 -1.48 1.50 29.89
CA LYS A 267 -2.10 1.03 31.13
C LYS A 267 -3.37 0.24 30.82
N ILE A 268 -3.55 -0.87 31.53
CA ILE A 268 -4.76 -1.69 31.54
C ILE A 268 -5.18 -1.93 32.98
N GLU A 269 -6.47 -1.84 33.25
CA GLU A 269 -7.04 -2.01 34.59
C GLU A 269 -8.01 -3.19 34.60
N GLU A 270 -7.71 -4.17 35.45
CA GLU A 270 -8.51 -5.38 35.61
C GLU A 270 -9.53 -5.18 36.74
N GLN A 271 -10.81 -5.29 36.38
CA GLN A 271 -11.93 -5.10 37.28
C GLN A 271 -12.22 -6.37 38.08
N GLY A 272 -12.45 -6.22 39.40
CA GLY A 272 -12.89 -7.32 40.27
C GLY A 272 -11.82 -8.34 40.66
N ILE A 273 -10.54 -8.08 40.35
CA ILE A 273 -9.40 -8.92 40.74
C ILE A 273 -8.64 -8.25 41.89
N GLY A 274 -8.29 -9.02 42.93
CA GLY A 274 -7.38 -8.61 44.00
C GLY A 274 -5.91 -8.84 43.64
N HIS A 275 -5.06 -9.16 44.60
CA HIS A 275 -3.65 -9.48 44.34
C HIS A 275 -3.44 -10.94 43.92
N HIS A 276 -3.96 -11.35 42.76
CA HIS A 276 -4.02 -12.77 42.32
C HIS A 276 -3.28 -13.03 41.01
N SER A 277 -2.13 -13.73 41.08
CA SER A 277 -1.20 -13.90 39.95
C SER A 277 -1.77 -14.69 38.77
N THR A 278 -2.59 -15.73 38.99
CA THR A 278 -3.13 -16.53 37.88
C THR A 278 -4.18 -15.76 37.09
N ASP A 279 -5.11 -15.09 37.77
CA ASP A 279 -6.17 -14.34 37.09
C ASP A 279 -5.61 -13.15 36.32
N MET A 280 -4.62 -12.45 36.90
CA MET A 280 -3.90 -11.38 36.21
C MET A 280 -3.16 -11.89 34.97
N GLY A 281 -2.52 -13.06 35.08
CA GLY A 281 -1.82 -13.70 33.96
C GLY A 281 -2.77 -14.12 32.84
N GLU A 282 -3.90 -14.74 33.17
CA GLU A 282 -4.94 -15.11 32.19
C GLU A 282 -5.46 -13.88 31.43
N ARG A 283 -5.66 -12.75 32.12
CA ARG A 283 -6.10 -11.48 31.52
C ARG A 283 -5.01 -10.80 30.68
N ALA A 284 -3.74 -11.09 30.93
CA ALA A 284 -2.62 -10.54 30.17
C ALA A 284 -2.46 -11.20 28.79
N VAL A 285 -2.91 -12.44 28.61
CA VAL A 285 -2.68 -13.20 27.37
C VAL A 285 -3.22 -12.51 26.12
N PRO A 286 -4.48 -12.01 26.06
CA PRO A 286 -4.97 -11.31 24.87
C PRO A 286 -4.12 -10.11 24.48
N VAL A 287 -3.68 -9.31 25.47
CA VAL A 287 -2.93 -8.07 25.22
C VAL A 287 -1.48 -8.35 24.83
N MET A 288 -0.94 -9.48 25.28
CA MET A 288 0.36 -9.98 24.82
C MET A 288 0.27 -10.49 23.38
N MET A 289 -0.76 -11.28 23.07
CA MET A 289 -0.89 -11.99 21.79
C MET A 289 -1.44 -11.12 20.64
N GLU A 290 -2.05 -9.96 20.93
CA GLU A 290 -2.80 -9.18 19.95
C GLU A 290 -2.37 -7.69 19.93
N ASP A 291 -2.26 -7.11 18.74
CA ASP A 291 -2.09 -5.66 18.57
C ASP A 291 -3.47 -5.04 18.32
N SER A 292 -4.04 -4.39 19.34
CA SER A 292 -5.38 -3.77 19.24
C SER A 292 -5.26 -2.27 19.02
N LEU A 293 -5.97 -1.75 18.01
CA LEU A 293 -6.16 -0.31 17.84
C LEU A 293 -6.99 0.24 19.00
N ARG A 294 -6.72 1.47 19.45
CA ARG A 294 -7.47 2.19 20.49
C ARG A 294 -8.07 3.47 19.93
N ALA A 295 -9.39 3.62 20.02
CA ALA A 295 -10.08 4.84 19.60
C ALA A 295 -10.95 5.44 20.72
N LEU A 296 -10.78 6.72 21.00
CA LEU A 296 -11.68 7.50 21.85
C LEU A 296 -12.64 8.29 20.97
N PHE A 297 -13.94 8.04 21.12
CA PHE A 297 -15.00 8.79 20.45
C PHE A 297 -15.58 9.84 21.41
N ILE A 298 -15.55 11.11 20.99
CA ILE A 298 -16.13 12.24 21.71
C ILE A 298 -17.18 12.86 20.80
N GLY A 299 -18.44 12.88 21.25
CA GLY A 299 -19.52 13.41 20.43
C GLY A 299 -20.87 13.51 21.14
N ASN A 300 -21.93 13.47 20.34
CA ASN A 300 -23.31 13.65 20.79
C ASN A 300 -24.24 12.60 20.18
N SER A 301 -25.53 12.91 20.06
CA SER A 301 -26.54 12.00 19.52
C SER A 301 -26.21 11.42 18.14
N TYR A 302 -25.43 12.12 17.31
CA TYR A 302 -25.02 11.59 15.99
C TYR A 302 -24.02 10.42 16.12
N THR A 303 -23.30 10.34 17.24
CA THR A 303 -22.40 9.22 17.59
C THR A 303 -23.15 8.13 18.36
N GLN A 304 -24.16 8.50 19.15
CA GLN A 304 -24.95 7.55 19.95
C GLN A 304 -25.91 6.68 19.11
N TYR A 305 -26.57 7.28 18.11
CA TYR A 305 -27.68 6.64 17.40
C TYR A 305 -27.27 5.33 16.72
N ASN A 306 -28.16 4.34 16.83
CA ASN A 306 -27.98 2.98 16.31
C ASN A 306 -26.69 2.31 16.81
N HIS A 307 -26.15 2.71 17.96
CA HIS A 307 -24.91 2.18 18.54
C HIS A 307 -23.71 2.23 17.57
N LEU A 308 -23.52 3.36 16.88
CA LEU A 308 -22.50 3.54 15.84
C LEU A 308 -21.13 2.98 16.24
N VAL A 309 -20.62 3.34 17.42
CA VAL A 309 -19.30 2.90 17.90
C VAL A 309 -19.21 1.37 18.05
N ARG A 310 -20.30 0.72 18.52
CA ARG A 310 -20.38 -0.74 18.57
C ARG A 310 -20.38 -1.37 17.17
N GLN A 311 -21.03 -0.70 16.19
CA GLN A 311 -20.97 -1.14 14.80
C GLN A 311 -19.54 -1.04 14.24
N VAL A 312 -18.79 0.02 14.54
CA VAL A 312 -17.38 0.16 14.15
C VAL A 312 -16.55 -0.98 14.73
N GLN A 313 -16.71 -1.31 16.02
CA GLN A 313 -16.02 -2.44 16.65
C GLN A 313 -16.39 -3.78 16.01
N THR A 314 -17.67 -3.99 15.69
CA THR A 314 -18.15 -5.25 15.11
C THR A 314 -17.65 -5.40 13.67
N LEU A 315 -17.64 -4.32 12.89
CA LEU A 315 -17.04 -4.27 11.55
C LEU A 315 -15.54 -4.59 11.61
N ALA A 316 -14.81 -3.95 12.52
CA ALA A 316 -13.39 -4.23 12.74
C ALA A 316 -13.17 -5.72 13.08
N ALA A 317 -13.89 -6.25 14.07
CA ALA A 317 -13.77 -7.65 14.46
C ALA A 317 -14.06 -8.62 13.29
N SER A 318 -15.12 -8.36 12.52
CA SER A 318 -15.49 -9.18 11.36
C SER A 318 -14.47 -9.16 10.21
N THR A 319 -13.55 -8.19 10.20
CA THR A 319 -12.51 -8.03 9.18
C THR A 319 -11.12 -8.44 9.69
N GLY A 320 -11.04 -9.08 10.87
CA GLY A 320 -9.79 -9.51 11.49
C GLY A 320 -9.02 -8.41 12.22
N HIS A 321 -9.65 -7.25 12.44
CA HIS A 321 -9.07 -6.12 13.18
C HIS A 321 -9.63 -6.06 14.60
N LYS A 322 -8.77 -5.86 15.60
CA LYS A 322 -9.19 -5.63 16.99
C LYS A 322 -9.16 -4.15 17.31
N LEU A 323 -10.28 -3.64 17.82
CA LEU A 323 -10.48 -2.23 18.14
C LEU A 323 -11.09 -2.09 19.54
N SER A 324 -10.29 -1.56 20.46
CA SER A 324 -10.76 -1.09 21.77
C SER A 324 -11.27 0.33 21.62
N VAL A 325 -12.45 0.62 22.17
CA VAL A 325 -13.06 1.95 22.09
C VAL A 325 -13.49 2.44 23.45
N LYS A 326 -13.40 3.76 23.64
CA LYS A 326 -14.09 4.47 24.70
C LYS A 326 -14.97 5.54 24.06
N LEU A 327 -16.13 5.78 24.65
CA LEU A 327 -17.14 6.71 24.13
C LEU A 327 -17.53 7.69 25.23
N ILE A 328 -17.35 8.97 24.98
CA ILE A 328 -17.85 10.08 25.81
C ILE A 328 -18.87 10.84 24.98
N GLU A 329 -20.15 10.72 25.33
CA GLU A 329 -21.23 11.30 24.54
C GLU A 329 -22.32 11.97 25.36
N HIS A 330 -22.78 13.12 24.87
CA HIS A 330 -23.89 13.85 25.46
C HIS A 330 -24.76 14.49 24.37
N GLY A 331 -26.06 14.23 24.41
CA GLY A 331 -27.02 14.69 23.38
C GLY A 331 -26.97 16.20 23.12
N GLY A 332 -26.86 16.61 21.85
CA GLY A 332 -26.83 18.02 21.43
C GLY A 332 -25.58 18.82 21.82
N TRP A 333 -24.52 18.18 22.35
CA TRP A 333 -23.33 18.90 22.78
C TRP A 333 -22.44 19.37 21.62
N THR A 334 -21.81 20.53 21.84
CA THR A 334 -20.76 21.10 20.99
C THR A 334 -19.38 20.69 21.51
N LEU A 335 -18.34 20.82 20.69
CA LEU A 335 -16.95 20.64 21.15
C LEU A 335 -16.60 21.62 22.28
N LYS A 336 -17.19 22.83 22.28
CA LYS A 336 -17.04 23.80 23.38
C LYS A 336 -17.47 23.25 24.73
N LYS A 337 -18.57 22.48 24.79
CA LYS A 337 -19.02 21.84 26.04
C LYS A 337 -18.09 20.71 26.46
N HIS A 338 -17.64 19.90 25.51
CA HIS A 338 -16.66 18.83 25.75
C HIS A 338 -15.31 19.37 26.25
N ALA A 339 -14.83 20.48 25.70
CA ALA A 339 -13.59 21.14 26.14
C ALA A 339 -13.65 21.66 27.59
N ALA A 340 -14.85 21.86 28.14
CA ALA A 340 -15.06 22.26 29.53
C ALA A 340 -15.45 21.08 30.45
N ASN A 341 -15.59 19.86 29.93
CA ASN A 341 -16.12 18.71 30.65
C ASN A 341 -14.98 17.85 31.25
N PRO A 342 -14.91 17.67 32.59
CA PRO A 342 -13.83 16.93 33.24
C PRO A 342 -13.67 15.49 32.76
N GLU A 343 -14.78 14.78 32.49
CA GLU A 343 -14.76 13.38 32.00
C GLU A 343 -14.12 13.28 30.61
N THR A 344 -14.47 14.18 29.70
CA THR A 344 -13.87 14.27 28.36
C THR A 344 -12.37 14.54 28.46
N LEU A 345 -11.98 15.52 29.28
CA LEU A 345 -10.58 15.89 29.45
C LEU A 345 -9.78 14.71 30.05
N GLU A 346 -10.34 14.02 31.03
CA GLU A 346 -9.68 12.86 31.64
C GLU A 346 -9.55 11.69 30.68
N ALA A 347 -10.59 11.40 29.88
CA ALA A 347 -10.51 10.38 28.84
C ALA A 347 -9.40 10.68 27.80
N ILE A 348 -9.14 11.95 27.48
CA ILE A 348 -8.01 12.33 26.63
C ILE A 348 -6.67 12.14 27.37
N ARG A 349 -6.58 12.52 28.65
CA ARG A 349 -5.38 12.37 29.49
C ARG A 349 -4.99 10.92 29.74
N GLU A 350 -5.93 9.97 29.69
CA GLU A 350 -5.63 8.53 29.73
C GLU A 350 -4.59 8.11 28.67
N GLY A 351 -4.52 8.84 27.55
CA GLY A 351 -3.51 8.65 26.51
C GLY A 351 -3.65 7.33 25.74
N ASN A 352 -2.63 7.00 24.93
CA ASN A 352 -2.54 5.77 24.13
C ASN A 352 -3.70 5.48 23.18
N TRP A 353 -4.41 6.52 22.77
CA TRP A 353 -5.37 6.46 21.67
C TRP A 353 -4.63 6.51 20.33
N ASP A 354 -4.74 5.48 19.51
CA ASP A 354 -4.35 5.62 18.10
C ASP A 354 -5.16 6.73 17.43
N PHE A 355 -6.44 6.82 17.81
CA PHE A 355 -7.40 7.78 17.29
C PHE A 355 -8.22 8.48 18.38
N VAL A 356 -8.29 9.80 18.34
CA VAL A 356 -9.28 10.58 19.09
C VAL A 356 -10.25 11.21 18.10
N VAL A 357 -11.46 10.68 18.04
CA VAL A 357 -12.52 11.12 17.13
C VAL A 357 -13.31 12.24 17.79
N LEU A 358 -13.33 13.40 17.15
CA LEU A 358 -14.03 14.59 17.62
C LEU A 358 -15.20 14.90 16.69
N GLN A 359 -16.40 14.99 17.28
CA GLN A 359 -17.62 15.37 16.57
C GLN A 359 -18.25 16.61 17.21
N ASP A 360 -18.44 17.68 16.42
CA ASP A 360 -19.17 18.87 16.87
C ASP A 360 -20.68 18.75 16.62
N GLN A 361 -21.44 19.67 17.21
CA GLN A 361 -22.88 19.76 17.08
C GLN A 361 -23.28 19.96 15.61
N SER A 362 -24.25 19.15 15.19
CA SER A 362 -24.86 19.06 13.87
C SER A 362 -24.79 20.31 12.96
N LYS A 363 -25.21 21.50 13.44
CA LYS A 363 -25.25 22.74 12.64
C LYS A 363 -24.04 23.65 12.90
N ALA A 364 -23.31 23.46 13.98
CA ALA A 364 -22.29 24.38 14.45
C ALA A 364 -21.19 24.65 13.39
N PRO A 365 -20.60 23.64 12.72
CA PRO A 365 -19.61 23.88 11.67
C PRO A 365 -20.18 24.40 10.34
N ALA A 366 -21.49 24.63 10.22
CA ALA A 366 -22.11 25.19 9.01
C ALA A 366 -22.59 26.65 9.19
N ARG A 367 -22.31 27.26 10.35
CA ARG A 367 -22.64 28.65 10.66
C ARG A 367 -21.65 29.62 10.00
N GLU A 368 -21.87 30.92 10.20
CA GLU A 368 -20.97 31.97 9.71
C GLU A 368 -19.53 31.80 10.22
N LYS A 369 -18.56 32.15 9.37
CA LYS A 369 -17.13 31.84 9.55
C LYS A 369 -16.57 32.35 10.89
N ASP A 370 -16.93 33.56 11.31
CA ASP A 370 -16.44 34.12 12.58
C ASP A 370 -17.03 33.38 13.78
N TRP A 371 -18.30 32.98 13.71
CA TRP A 371 -18.91 32.15 14.76
C TRP A 371 -18.25 30.78 14.85
N VAL A 372 -17.96 30.15 13.71
CA VAL A 372 -17.27 28.85 13.62
C VAL A 372 -15.87 28.93 14.20
N ARG A 373 -15.10 29.97 13.85
CA ARG A 373 -13.75 30.18 14.40
C ARG A 373 -13.75 30.20 15.93
N GLU A 374 -14.71 30.90 16.52
CA GLU A 374 -14.80 31.06 17.98
C GLU A 374 -15.36 29.84 18.71
N ASN A 375 -16.35 29.15 18.13
CA ASN A 375 -17.13 28.13 18.85
C ASN A 375 -16.87 26.69 18.41
N VAL A 376 -16.17 26.49 17.30
CA VAL A 376 -15.80 25.17 16.74
C VAL A 376 -14.28 25.02 16.74
N TYR A 377 -13.55 25.94 16.07
CA TYR A 377 -12.10 25.79 15.88
C TYR A 377 -11.31 25.90 17.19
N LYS A 378 -11.58 26.91 18.02
CA LYS A 378 -10.90 27.08 19.32
C LYS A 378 -11.08 25.88 20.26
N PRO A 379 -12.31 25.37 20.50
CA PRO A 379 -12.49 24.14 21.29
C PRO A 379 -11.82 22.91 20.69
N ALA A 380 -11.91 22.73 19.36
CA ALA A 380 -11.22 21.63 18.67
C ALA A 380 -9.71 21.68 18.86
N GLN A 381 -9.11 22.87 18.75
CA GLN A 381 -7.70 23.11 19.02
C GLN A 381 -7.34 22.77 20.47
N SER A 382 -8.16 23.19 21.44
CA SER A 382 -7.91 22.90 22.86
C SER A 382 -7.89 21.39 23.14
N LEU A 383 -8.85 20.64 22.61
CA LEU A 383 -8.92 19.19 22.74
C LEU A 383 -7.75 18.48 22.02
N ASP A 384 -7.39 18.91 20.80
CA ASP A 384 -6.23 18.36 20.08
C ASP A 384 -4.92 18.67 20.80
N SER A 385 -4.73 19.90 21.31
CA SER A 385 -3.55 20.29 22.10
C SER A 385 -3.41 19.41 23.35
N LEU A 386 -4.50 19.13 24.06
CA LEU A 386 -4.47 18.21 25.19
C LEU A 386 -4.07 16.80 24.74
N ARG A 387 -4.66 16.29 23.66
CA ARG A 387 -4.27 14.99 23.10
C ARG A 387 -2.80 14.97 22.69
N ARG A 388 -2.24 16.06 22.13
CA ARG A 388 -0.82 16.18 21.76
C ARG A 388 0.09 16.03 22.96
N LEU A 389 -0.31 16.67 24.06
CA LEU A 389 0.45 16.67 25.30
C LEU A 389 0.55 15.26 25.90
N TYR A 390 -0.55 14.50 25.92
CA TYR A 390 -0.61 13.20 26.58
C TYR A 390 -0.33 12.00 25.66
N ASN A 391 -0.40 12.16 24.34
CA ASN A 391 -0.20 11.07 23.39
C ASN A 391 0.27 11.55 22.01
N PRO A 392 1.45 12.18 21.86
CA PRO A 392 1.85 12.92 20.66
C PRO A 392 1.71 12.16 19.32
N LYS A 393 1.80 10.83 19.33
CA LYS A 393 1.68 9.96 18.14
C LYS A 393 0.24 9.68 17.70
N GLY A 394 -0.74 9.76 18.62
CA GLY A 394 -2.16 9.59 18.31
C GLY A 394 -2.68 10.62 17.33
N LYS A 395 -3.70 10.26 16.56
CA LYS A 395 -4.32 11.13 15.55
C LYS A 395 -5.68 11.62 15.98
N THR A 396 -5.87 12.94 15.95
CA THR A 396 -7.22 13.52 15.98
C THR A 396 -7.91 13.23 14.66
N ILE A 397 -9.16 12.79 14.70
CA ILE A 397 -10.01 12.58 13.53
C ILE A 397 -11.27 13.42 13.71
N PHE A 398 -11.53 14.34 12.79
CA PHE A 398 -12.79 15.05 12.78
C PHE A 398 -13.88 14.23 12.08
N TYR A 399 -14.98 13.97 12.77
CA TYR A 399 -16.17 13.31 12.22
C TYR A 399 -16.98 14.34 11.43
N MET A 400 -16.74 14.44 10.12
CA MET A 400 -17.51 15.31 9.23
C MET A 400 -18.96 14.82 9.12
N THR A 401 -19.87 15.55 9.74
CA THR A 401 -21.31 15.29 9.70
C THR A 401 -21.93 15.62 8.34
N TRP A 402 -23.22 15.37 8.19
CA TRP A 402 -23.99 15.62 6.97
C TRP A 402 -24.94 16.81 7.10
N GLY A 403 -25.27 17.40 5.95
CA GLY A 403 -26.27 18.45 5.84
C GLY A 403 -27.70 17.95 6.12
N HIS A 404 -28.52 18.86 6.61
CA HIS A 404 -29.99 18.82 6.70
C HIS A 404 -30.50 20.25 6.48
N ASN A 405 -31.80 20.48 6.32
CA ASN A 405 -32.29 21.73 5.71
C ASN A 405 -32.03 23.00 6.58
N ILE A 406 -30.88 23.65 6.36
CA ILE A 406 -30.60 25.08 6.60
C ILE A 406 -30.32 25.65 5.20
N ASP A 407 -31.01 26.72 4.81
CA ASP A 407 -31.03 27.22 3.42
C ASP A 407 -31.41 26.09 2.45
N THR A 408 -30.41 25.37 1.90
CA THR A 408 -30.54 24.08 1.19
C THR A 408 -29.53 23.03 1.68
N TYR A 409 -29.81 21.73 1.45
CA TYR A 409 -28.86 20.65 1.78
C TYR A 409 -27.46 20.89 1.17
N ALA A 410 -27.40 21.36 -0.07
CA ALA A 410 -26.15 21.53 -0.80
C ALA A 410 -25.25 22.57 -0.13
N GLU A 411 -25.83 23.73 0.22
CA GLU A 411 -25.11 24.81 0.92
C GLU A 411 -24.63 24.38 2.30
N MET A 412 -25.50 23.73 3.10
CA MET A 412 -25.08 23.23 4.41
C MET A 412 -23.95 22.20 4.29
N GLN A 413 -24.07 21.23 3.37
CA GLN A 413 -23.06 20.19 3.20
C GLN A 413 -21.71 20.77 2.75
N GLN A 414 -21.74 21.79 1.89
CA GLN A 414 -20.53 22.50 1.48
C GLN A 414 -19.88 23.23 2.66
N ARG A 415 -20.62 24.04 3.42
CA ARG A 415 -20.09 24.76 4.60
C ARG A 415 -19.50 23.80 5.64
N LEU A 416 -20.14 22.65 5.85
CA LEU A 416 -19.60 21.58 6.71
C LEU A 416 -18.26 21.07 6.18
N ALA A 417 -18.18 20.72 4.90
CA ALA A 417 -16.98 20.16 4.31
C ALA A 417 -15.80 21.16 4.36
N GLU A 418 -16.05 22.43 4.03
CA GLU A 418 -15.09 23.53 4.14
C GLU A 418 -14.55 23.64 5.57
N SER A 419 -15.44 23.74 6.56
CA SER A 419 -15.04 23.95 7.96
C SER A 419 -14.27 22.77 8.55
N TYR A 420 -14.71 21.54 8.25
CA TYR A 420 -14.03 20.34 8.73
C TYR A 420 -12.64 20.17 8.09
N LEU A 421 -12.49 20.44 6.79
CA LEU A 421 -11.19 20.36 6.12
C LEU A 421 -10.25 21.50 6.53
N GLU A 422 -10.78 22.69 6.82
CA GLU A 422 -9.99 23.77 7.39
C GLU A 422 -9.42 23.37 8.76
N MET A 423 -10.25 22.83 9.67
CA MET A 423 -9.77 22.31 10.96
C MET A 423 -8.72 21.21 10.79
N THR A 424 -8.97 20.26 9.89
CA THR A 424 -8.04 19.18 9.56
C THR A 424 -6.67 19.73 9.16
N ARG A 425 -6.63 20.78 8.31
CA ARG A 425 -5.38 21.40 7.86
C ARG A 425 -4.69 22.19 8.97
N GLN A 426 -5.44 23.04 9.69
CA GLN A 426 -4.88 23.88 10.76
C GLN A 426 -4.26 23.05 11.89
N LEU A 427 -4.89 21.91 12.21
CA LEU A 427 -4.49 21.06 13.32
C LEU A 427 -3.69 19.84 12.88
N ASN A 428 -3.36 19.67 11.59
CA ASN A 428 -2.73 18.44 11.08
C ASN A 428 -3.43 17.17 11.61
N ALA A 429 -4.76 17.20 11.62
CA ALA A 429 -5.65 16.12 12.01
C ALA A 429 -6.12 15.36 10.77
N TRP A 430 -6.87 14.27 10.92
CA TRP A 430 -7.53 13.58 9.82
C TRP A 430 -9.01 13.94 9.76
N CYS A 431 -9.65 13.66 8.64
CA CYS A 431 -11.09 13.78 8.48
C CYS A 431 -11.75 12.42 8.20
N ALA A 432 -12.87 12.13 8.85
CA ALA A 432 -13.78 11.04 8.50
C ALA A 432 -14.95 11.63 7.70
N PRO A 433 -14.95 11.52 6.35
CA PRO A 433 -15.81 12.29 5.45
C PRO A 433 -17.23 11.70 5.30
N VAL A 434 -17.94 11.49 6.41
CA VAL A 434 -19.29 10.88 6.38
C VAL A 434 -20.27 11.74 5.58
N GLY A 435 -20.22 13.07 5.72
CA GLY A 435 -21.05 14.00 4.94
C GLY A 435 -20.87 13.90 3.42
N VAL A 436 -19.64 13.68 2.94
CA VAL A 436 -19.36 13.51 1.50
C VAL A 436 -19.92 12.17 1.00
N ALA A 437 -19.75 11.08 1.76
CA ALA A 437 -20.34 9.79 1.43
C ALA A 437 -21.88 9.83 1.45
N TRP A 438 -22.44 10.61 2.38
CA TRP A 438 -23.87 10.84 2.50
C TRP A 438 -24.43 11.55 1.28
N LYS A 439 -23.78 12.64 0.84
CA LYS A 439 -24.15 13.37 -0.38
C LYS A 439 -24.13 12.44 -1.59
N ARG A 440 -23.07 11.64 -1.71
CA ARG A 440 -22.91 10.67 -2.79
C ARG A 440 -24.09 9.70 -2.88
N ILE A 441 -24.52 9.10 -1.78
CA ILE A 441 -25.66 8.16 -1.78
C ILE A 441 -26.97 8.88 -2.11
N ARG A 442 -27.18 10.10 -1.61
CA ARG A 442 -28.39 10.89 -1.96
C ARG A 442 -28.48 11.15 -3.47
N THR A 443 -27.34 11.32 -4.13
CA THR A 443 -27.26 11.51 -5.58
C THR A 443 -27.38 10.19 -6.36
N GLU A 444 -26.60 9.18 -5.99
CA GLU A 444 -26.51 7.91 -6.75
C GLU A 444 -27.69 6.97 -6.50
N LYS A 445 -28.27 7.01 -5.30
CA LYS A 445 -29.30 6.07 -4.85
C LYS A 445 -30.30 6.76 -3.91
N PRO A 446 -31.11 7.71 -4.44
CA PRO A 446 -32.04 8.51 -3.63
C PRO A 446 -33.11 7.67 -2.91
N SER A 447 -33.35 6.42 -3.32
CA SER A 447 -34.25 5.50 -2.64
C SER A 447 -33.72 4.97 -1.30
N LEU A 448 -32.41 5.07 -1.03
CA LEU A 448 -31.84 4.74 0.28
C LEU A 448 -32.06 5.90 1.24
N THR A 449 -32.94 5.70 2.21
CA THR A 449 -33.18 6.69 3.27
C THR A 449 -32.05 6.64 4.28
N LEU A 450 -31.27 7.72 4.38
CA LEU A 450 -30.17 7.83 5.35
C LEU A 450 -30.59 8.51 6.66
N TYR A 451 -31.72 9.20 6.68
CA TYR A 451 -32.25 9.91 7.85
C TYR A 451 -33.31 9.10 8.59
N ASN A 452 -33.47 9.36 9.88
CA ASN A 452 -34.69 8.99 10.60
C ASN A 452 -35.85 9.94 10.26
N SER A 453 -37.01 9.69 10.86
CA SER A 453 -38.24 10.46 10.67
C SER A 453 -38.14 11.94 11.06
N ASP A 454 -37.11 12.33 11.81
CA ASP A 454 -36.82 13.73 12.16
C ASP A 454 -36.01 14.48 11.10
N HIS A 455 -35.65 13.81 10.00
CA HIS A 455 -34.86 14.35 8.89
C HIS A 455 -33.48 14.92 9.29
N SER A 456 -32.95 14.50 10.44
CA SER A 456 -31.68 14.98 10.99
C SER A 456 -30.79 13.82 11.46
N HIS A 457 -31.29 12.96 12.35
CA HIS A 457 -30.54 11.84 12.92
C HIS A 457 -30.37 10.70 11.91
N PRO A 458 -29.34 9.86 12.07
CA PRO A 458 -29.09 8.79 11.12
C PRO A 458 -30.06 7.62 11.30
N SER A 459 -30.55 7.10 10.18
CA SER A 459 -31.13 5.76 10.08
C SER A 459 -30.08 4.67 10.35
N VAL A 460 -30.51 3.40 10.41
CA VAL A 460 -29.58 2.26 10.47
C VAL A 460 -28.62 2.27 9.29
N GLN A 461 -29.10 2.59 8.08
CA GLN A 461 -28.28 2.75 6.87
C GLN A 461 -27.25 3.87 7.03
N GLY A 462 -27.66 5.02 7.59
CA GLY A 462 -26.80 6.16 7.87
C GLY A 462 -25.69 5.85 8.88
N SER A 463 -26.04 5.22 10.01
CA SER A 463 -25.03 4.79 11.01
C SER A 463 -24.12 3.69 10.46
N TYR A 464 -24.65 2.74 9.68
CA TYR A 464 -23.83 1.71 9.06
C TYR A 464 -22.83 2.31 8.05
N LEU A 465 -23.24 3.29 7.25
CA LEU A 465 -22.35 4.04 6.37
C LEU A 465 -21.24 4.73 7.16
N ALA A 466 -21.60 5.48 8.21
CA ALA A 466 -20.62 6.15 9.08
C ALA A 466 -19.63 5.16 9.70
N ALA A 467 -20.11 4.00 10.15
CA ALA A 467 -19.26 2.96 10.72
C ALA A 467 -18.21 2.46 9.71
N ASN A 468 -18.63 2.25 8.45
CA ASN A 468 -17.74 1.84 7.37
C ASN A 468 -16.74 2.95 6.97
N ILE A 469 -17.11 4.23 7.09
CA ILE A 469 -16.17 5.34 6.90
C ILE A 469 -15.06 5.28 7.96
N PHE A 470 -15.40 5.11 9.24
CA PHE A 470 -14.40 4.97 10.30
C PHE A 470 -13.46 3.80 10.05
N CYS A 471 -13.99 2.61 9.75
CA CYS A 471 -13.16 1.45 9.40
C CYS A 471 -12.26 1.73 8.18
N SER A 472 -12.75 2.43 7.16
CA SER A 472 -11.93 2.79 5.99
C SER A 472 -10.80 3.76 6.35
N VAL A 473 -11.06 4.74 7.22
CA VAL A 473 -10.04 5.68 7.74
C VAL A 473 -9.01 4.96 8.60
N PHE A 474 -9.45 4.05 9.49
CA PHE A 474 -8.55 3.30 10.37
C PHE A 474 -7.67 2.33 9.60
N PHE A 475 -8.23 1.62 8.61
CA PHE A 475 -7.53 0.54 7.92
C PHE A 475 -6.72 1.03 6.71
N GLN A 476 -7.15 2.12 6.06
CA GLN A 476 -6.53 2.68 4.85
C GLN A 476 -6.33 1.66 3.72
N LYS A 477 -7.16 0.62 3.71
CA LYS A 477 -7.16 -0.47 2.74
C LYS A 477 -8.57 -1.01 2.58
N THR A 478 -8.81 -1.70 1.48
CA THR A 478 -10.10 -2.33 1.25
C THR A 478 -10.33 -3.50 2.20
N TYR A 479 -11.60 -3.74 2.51
CA TYR A 479 -12.07 -4.86 3.32
C TYR A 479 -13.45 -5.32 2.86
N THR A 480 -13.83 -6.52 3.28
CA THR A 480 -15.17 -7.05 3.11
C THR A 480 -15.61 -7.60 4.45
N SER A 481 -16.76 -7.14 4.93
CA SER A 481 -17.33 -7.56 6.22
C SER A 481 -18.56 -8.42 6.01
N SER A 482 -18.67 -9.49 6.80
CA SER A 482 -19.89 -10.31 6.93
C SER A 482 -20.94 -9.69 7.85
N TYR A 483 -20.60 -8.61 8.57
CA TYR A 483 -21.52 -7.91 9.45
C TYR A 483 -22.29 -6.84 8.67
N HIS A 484 -23.62 -6.98 8.61
CA HIS A 484 -24.50 -6.11 7.81
C HIS A 484 -25.43 -5.22 8.65
N ALA A 485 -25.30 -5.21 9.99
CA ALA A 485 -26.17 -4.43 10.89
C ALA A 485 -27.69 -4.63 10.66
N GLY A 486 -28.11 -5.84 10.25
CA GLY A 486 -29.51 -6.16 9.94
C GLY A 486 -30.00 -5.68 8.57
N LEU A 487 -29.16 -5.02 7.77
CA LEU A 487 -29.50 -4.58 6.42
C LEU A 487 -29.49 -5.73 5.41
N PRO A 488 -30.28 -5.64 4.33
CA PRO A 488 -30.16 -6.56 3.20
C PRO A 488 -28.72 -6.57 2.67
N GLN A 489 -28.17 -7.75 2.41
CA GLN A 489 -26.77 -7.91 2.00
C GLN A 489 -26.38 -7.02 0.82
N LYS A 490 -27.24 -6.89 -0.20
CA LYS A 490 -26.98 -6.04 -1.38
C LYS A 490 -26.84 -4.57 -1.01
N GLU A 491 -27.62 -4.09 -0.04
CA GLU A 491 -27.53 -2.72 0.46
C GLU A 491 -26.30 -2.52 1.32
N ALA A 492 -26.03 -3.44 2.25
CA ALA A 492 -24.85 -3.40 3.10
C ALA A 492 -23.55 -3.37 2.26
N LEU A 493 -23.43 -4.24 1.26
CA LEU A 493 -22.26 -4.27 0.37
C LEU A 493 -22.12 -3.00 -0.47
N TYR A 494 -23.23 -2.36 -0.86
CA TYR A 494 -23.18 -1.06 -1.52
C TYR A 494 -22.65 0.02 -0.57
N LEU A 495 -23.16 0.10 0.67
CA LEU A 495 -22.70 1.07 1.67
C LEU A 495 -21.22 0.85 2.07
N GLN A 496 -20.80 -0.42 2.25
CA GLN A 496 -19.40 -0.79 2.49
C GLN A 496 -18.50 -0.29 1.35
N ARG A 497 -18.92 -0.52 0.10
CA ARG A 497 -18.17 -0.10 -1.10
C ARG A 497 -18.10 1.42 -1.19
N THR A 498 -19.23 2.12 -1.07
CA THR A 498 -19.28 3.58 -1.18
C THR A 498 -18.40 4.25 -0.12
N ALA A 499 -18.44 3.75 1.12
CA ALA A 499 -17.57 4.27 2.18
C ALA A 499 -16.07 4.11 1.86
N GLN A 500 -15.67 2.91 1.41
CA GLN A 500 -14.29 2.64 1.02
C GLN A 500 -13.85 3.51 -0.15
N GLU A 501 -14.68 3.63 -1.19
CA GLU A 501 -14.38 4.47 -2.35
C GLU A 501 -14.27 5.96 -1.95
N THR A 502 -15.17 6.49 -1.12
CA THR A 502 -15.09 7.90 -0.66
C THR A 502 -13.79 8.20 0.09
N VAL A 503 -13.33 7.29 0.96
CA VAL A 503 -12.10 7.50 1.74
C VAL A 503 -10.86 7.25 0.89
N LEU A 504 -10.76 6.07 0.26
CA LEU A 504 -9.53 5.60 -0.37
C LEU A 504 -9.21 6.36 -1.67
N SER A 505 -10.21 6.91 -2.35
CA SER A 505 -9.97 7.74 -3.54
C SER A 505 -9.44 9.14 -3.23
N ASN A 506 -9.46 9.57 -1.97
CA ASN A 506 -9.17 10.96 -1.58
C ASN A 506 -8.31 11.08 -0.31
N LEU A 507 -7.41 10.13 -0.05
CA LEU A 507 -6.60 10.07 1.18
C LEU A 507 -5.82 11.36 1.49
N SER A 508 -5.35 12.08 0.46
CA SER A 508 -4.65 13.36 0.64
C SER A 508 -5.58 14.49 1.05
N LEU A 509 -6.82 14.52 0.54
CA LEU A 509 -7.83 15.51 0.89
C LEU A 509 -8.24 15.37 2.37
N TRP A 510 -8.34 14.13 2.84
CA TRP A 510 -8.66 13.82 4.24
C TRP A 510 -7.46 13.99 5.20
N ASN A 511 -6.32 14.46 4.69
CA ASN A 511 -5.04 14.60 5.39
C ASN A 511 -4.51 13.29 6.01
N ILE A 512 -4.98 12.13 5.52
CA ILE A 512 -4.52 10.81 5.96
C ILE A 512 -3.14 10.52 5.35
N GLN A 513 -3.00 10.81 4.06
CA GLN A 513 -1.74 10.75 3.31
C GLN A 513 -1.53 12.06 2.55
N PRO A 514 -1.09 13.13 3.23
CA PRO A 514 -0.94 14.44 2.62
C PRO A 514 0.04 14.42 1.44
N SER A 515 -0.20 15.29 0.47
CA SER A 515 0.73 15.52 -0.62
C SER A 515 2.09 15.94 -0.05
N PRO A 516 3.21 15.35 -0.50
CA PRO A 516 4.54 15.76 -0.07
C PRO A 516 4.97 17.08 -0.74
N GLN A 517 4.16 17.65 -1.64
CA GLN A 517 4.43 18.93 -2.29
C GLN A 517 4.10 20.10 -1.36
N PRO A 518 5.06 20.99 -1.07
CA PRO A 518 4.76 22.24 -0.37
C PRO A 518 3.84 23.17 -1.18
N GLU A 519 3.03 23.95 -0.49
CA GLU A 519 2.14 24.95 -1.10
C GLU A 519 2.95 25.98 -1.91
N ALA A 520 4.09 26.46 -1.38
CA ALA A 520 4.97 27.40 -2.08
C ALA A 520 5.52 26.84 -3.41
N VAL A 521 5.84 25.54 -3.47
CA VAL A 521 6.26 24.87 -4.72
C VAL A 521 5.11 24.81 -5.72
N THR A 522 3.90 24.56 -5.23
CA THR A 522 2.69 24.55 -6.05
C THR A 522 2.45 25.91 -6.68
N SER A 523 2.42 26.97 -5.87
CA SER A 523 2.13 28.33 -6.34
C SER A 523 3.23 28.89 -7.27
N HIS A 524 4.50 28.52 -7.05
CA HIS A 524 5.60 29.01 -7.86
C HIS A 524 5.74 28.27 -9.21
N PHE A 525 5.71 26.93 -9.19
CA PHE A 525 6.05 26.13 -10.38
C PHE A 525 4.84 25.51 -11.09
N TYR A 526 3.72 25.32 -10.38
CA TYR A 526 2.56 24.59 -10.91
C TYR A 526 1.24 25.31 -10.59
N PRO A 527 1.11 26.62 -10.91
CA PRO A 527 -0.13 27.35 -10.68
C PRO A 527 -1.27 26.71 -11.47
N GLU A 528 -2.46 26.73 -10.87
CA GLU A 528 -3.67 26.30 -11.58
C GLU A 528 -4.00 27.32 -12.69
N PRO A 529 -4.43 26.87 -13.87
CA PRO A 529 -4.98 27.75 -14.89
C PRO A 529 -6.24 28.47 -14.39
N GLU A 530 -6.33 29.77 -14.64
CA GLU A 530 -7.51 30.60 -14.33
C GLU A 530 -8.59 30.39 -15.40
N LYS A 531 -9.33 29.29 -15.30
CA LYS A 531 -10.39 28.92 -16.24
C LYS A 531 -11.53 28.20 -15.55
N GLU A 532 -12.75 28.44 -16.02
CA GLU A 532 -13.91 27.66 -15.61
C GLU A 532 -14.02 26.36 -16.42
N TYR A 533 -14.35 25.27 -15.73
CA TYR A 533 -14.47 23.95 -16.32
C TYR A 533 -15.82 23.33 -15.99
N THR A 534 -16.39 22.63 -16.95
CA THR A 534 -17.68 21.92 -16.83
C THR A 534 -17.52 20.41 -16.64
N THR A 535 -16.29 19.91 -16.63
CA THR A 535 -15.97 18.48 -16.54
C THR A 535 -16.17 17.91 -15.12
N PRO A 536 -16.29 16.58 -14.97
CA PRO A 536 -16.80 15.96 -13.74
C PRO A 536 -16.06 16.34 -12.47
N THR A 537 -14.72 16.39 -12.50
CA THR A 537 -13.94 16.67 -11.30
C THR A 537 -13.74 18.18 -11.14
N LEU A 538 -13.45 18.89 -12.22
CA LEU A 538 -13.13 20.32 -12.17
C LEU A 538 -14.33 21.24 -11.91
N SER A 539 -15.56 20.79 -12.21
CA SER A 539 -16.79 21.55 -11.90
C SER A 539 -17.23 21.43 -10.43
N LYS A 540 -16.63 20.51 -9.65
CA LYS A 540 -17.02 20.26 -8.26
C LYS A 540 -16.21 21.11 -7.27
N PRO A 541 -16.79 21.45 -6.11
CA PRO A 541 -16.04 21.95 -4.96
C PRO A 541 -14.88 21.01 -4.61
N ILE A 542 -13.73 21.59 -4.21
CA ILE A 542 -12.51 20.81 -3.94
C ILE A 542 -12.69 19.85 -2.75
N GLU A 543 -13.57 20.21 -1.82
CA GLU A 543 -13.93 19.48 -0.61
C GLU A 543 -14.62 18.15 -0.91
N GLU A 544 -15.17 17.99 -2.11
CA GLU A 544 -15.83 16.74 -2.56
C GLU A 544 -14.86 15.76 -3.25
N GLY A 545 -13.61 16.18 -3.47
CA GLY A 545 -12.57 15.35 -4.03
C GLY A 545 -12.73 15.04 -5.52
N LEU A 546 -12.15 13.92 -5.93
CA LEU A 546 -12.23 13.42 -7.31
C LEU A 546 -13.67 13.01 -7.67
N ALA A 547 -14.02 13.12 -8.96
CA ALA A 547 -15.29 12.60 -9.43
C ALA A 547 -15.39 11.08 -9.26
N SER A 548 -16.54 10.62 -8.81
CA SER A 548 -16.89 9.20 -8.78
C SER A 548 -17.12 8.67 -10.20
N LEU A 549 -17.07 7.35 -10.34
CA LEU A 549 -17.43 6.69 -11.61
C LEU A 549 -18.87 6.99 -12.04
N PHE A 550 -19.78 7.17 -11.08
CA PHE A 550 -21.16 7.56 -11.37
C PHE A 550 -21.21 8.95 -12.00
N GLU A 551 -20.54 9.94 -11.41
CA GLU A 551 -20.51 11.31 -11.92
C GLU A 551 -19.89 11.40 -13.32
N ILE A 552 -18.78 10.67 -13.54
CA ILE A 552 -18.15 10.60 -14.86
C ILE A 552 -19.09 9.96 -15.88
N ASN A 553 -19.73 8.83 -15.56
CA ASN A 553 -20.66 8.18 -16.48
C ASN A 553 -21.88 9.06 -16.80
N CYS A 554 -22.45 9.74 -15.79
CA CYS A 554 -23.55 10.70 -16.00
C CYS A 554 -23.13 11.85 -16.92
N TYR A 555 -21.92 12.38 -16.75
CA TYR A 555 -21.38 13.42 -17.61
C TYR A 555 -21.22 12.95 -19.06
N LEU A 556 -20.63 11.75 -19.27
CA LEU A 556 -20.47 11.18 -20.61
C LEU A 556 -21.81 10.90 -21.29
N GLN A 557 -22.80 10.42 -20.53
CA GLN A 557 -24.16 10.22 -21.03
C GLN A 557 -24.80 11.56 -21.42
N ALA A 558 -24.73 12.58 -20.56
CA ALA A 558 -25.27 13.90 -20.84
C ALA A 558 -24.63 14.57 -22.07
N LEU A 559 -23.31 14.42 -22.27
CA LEU A 559 -22.64 14.87 -23.48
C LEU A 559 -23.16 14.17 -24.74
N THR A 560 -23.40 12.86 -24.63
CA THR A 560 -23.90 12.04 -25.75
C THR A 560 -25.35 12.40 -26.09
N ASP A 561 -26.21 12.57 -25.09
CA ASP A 561 -27.61 12.94 -25.26
C ASP A 561 -27.77 14.32 -25.90
N LYS A 562 -26.85 15.25 -25.62
CA LYS A 562 -26.82 16.58 -26.23
C LYS A 562 -26.34 16.57 -27.69
N HIS A 563 -25.59 15.55 -28.10
CA HIS A 563 -24.94 15.48 -29.43
C HIS A 563 -25.08 14.10 -30.10
N PRO A 564 -26.30 13.54 -30.24
CA PRO A 564 -26.51 12.15 -30.67
C PRO A 564 -26.01 11.86 -32.10
N ASP A 565 -25.92 12.89 -32.96
CA ASP A 565 -25.44 12.74 -34.34
C ASP A 565 -23.90 12.78 -34.48
N LYS A 566 -23.18 13.11 -33.40
CA LYS A 566 -21.72 13.36 -33.44
C LYS A 566 -20.92 12.36 -32.63
N VAL A 567 -21.51 11.78 -31.60
CA VAL A 567 -20.85 10.84 -30.69
C VAL A 567 -21.77 9.69 -30.33
N THR A 568 -21.19 8.50 -30.16
CA THR A 568 -21.89 7.33 -29.63
C THR A 568 -21.16 6.83 -28.39
N LEU A 569 -21.87 6.71 -27.27
CA LEU A 569 -21.39 6.04 -26.06
C LEU A 569 -21.72 4.55 -26.14
N SER A 570 -20.72 3.70 -25.91
CA SER A 570 -20.86 2.24 -25.89
C SER A 570 -20.01 1.65 -24.75
N GLU A 571 -20.06 0.33 -24.60
CA GLU A 571 -19.42 -0.42 -23.54
C GLU A 571 -18.53 -1.51 -24.15
N ILE A 572 -17.23 -1.53 -23.85
CA ILE A 572 -16.33 -2.57 -24.39
C ILE A 572 -16.39 -3.89 -23.61
N GLY A 573 -17.00 -3.88 -22.41
CA GLY A 573 -17.18 -5.04 -21.55
C GLY A 573 -17.32 -4.67 -20.08
N THR A 574 -17.26 -5.70 -19.23
CA THR A 574 -17.47 -5.58 -17.77
C THR A 574 -16.24 -6.07 -16.99
N THR A 575 -15.84 -5.30 -15.97
CA THR A 575 -14.72 -5.64 -15.07
C THR A 575 -15.08 -6.78 -14.10
N PRO A 576 -14.09 -7.41 -13.44
CA PRO A 576 -14.33 -8.43 -12.42
C PRO A 576 -15.27 -7.99 -11.28
N GLN A 577 -15.30 -6.69 -10.94
CA GLN A 577 -16.22 -6.18 -9.90
C GLN A 577 -17.56 -5.66 -10.45
N GLY A 578 -17.89 -5.98 -11.71
CA GLY A 578 -19.19 -5.70 -12.32
C GLY A 578 -19.35 -4.30 -12.90
N ARG A 579 -18.26 -3.55 -13.12
CA ARG A 579 -18.31 -2.19 -13.69
C ARG A 579 -18.15 -2.23 -15.19
N LYS A 580 -18.92 -1.43 -15.91
CA LYS A 580 -18.86 -1.36 -17.37
C LYS A 580 -17.79 -0.38 -17.81
N ILE A 581 -17.03 -0.72 -18.85
CA ILE A 581 -15.94 0.13 -19.35
C ILE A 581 -16.46 0.97 -20.53
N PRO A 582 -16.59 2.30 -20.40
CA PRO A 582 -17.17 3.14 -21.43
C PRO A 582 -16.18 3.43 -22.57
N VAL A 583 -16.72 3.58 -23.78
CA VAL A 583 -16.00 4.09 -24.96
C VAL A 583 -16.90 5.08 -25.70
N LEU A 584 -16.33 6.21 -26.12
CA LEU A 584 -16.98 7.16 -27.02
C LEU A 584 -16.39 7.04 -28.42
N TYR A 585 -17.27 6.95 -29.42
CA TYR A 585 -16.90 6.96 -30.83
C TYR A 585 -17.30 8.28 -31.47
N PHE A 586 -16.33 8.95 -32.12
CA PHE A 586 -16.54 10.21 -32.82
C PHE A 586 -16.24 10.10 -34.32
N GLY A 587 -16.95 10.91 -35.12
CA GLY A 587 -16.79 11.00 -36.57
C GLY A 587 -17.52 9.89 -37.34
N LYS A 588 -17.71 10.09 -38.66
CA LYS A 588 -18.44 9.13 -39.50
C LYS A 588 -17.71 7.78 -39.58
N GLN A 589 -18.38 6.69 -39.20
CA GLN A 589 -17.87 5.33 -39.34
C GLN A 589 -17.94 4.89 -40.82
N GLY A 590 -16.98 5.32 -41.63
CA GLY A 590 -16.84 4.93 -43.04
C GLY A 590 -15.46 4.31 -43.30
N LYS A 591 -15.42 3.08 -43.83
CA LYS A 591 -14.16 2.39 -44.15
C LYS A 591 -13.32 3.20 -45.15
N GLY A 592 -12.14 3.64 -44.71
CA GLY A 592 -11.02 3.97 -45.59
C GLY A 592 -10.76 5.44 -45.90
N LYS A 593 -11.59 6.41 -45.49
CA LYS A 593 -11.31 7.85 -45.73
C LYS A 593 -10.61 8.56 -44.57
N ASN A 594 -10.88 8.23 -43.32
CA ASN A 594 -10.34 8.96 -42.16
C ASN A 594 -9.14 8.24 -41.51
N ILE A 595 -8.31 9.00 -40.78
CA ILE A 595 -7.30 8.43 -39.88
C ILE A 595 -8.00 7.96 -38.61
N ARG A 596 -7.78 6.69 -38.22
CA ARG A 596 -8.37 6.14 -37.00
C ARG A 596 -7.45 6.36 -35.82
N VAL A 597 -7.96 7.05 -34.81
CA VAL A 597 -7.24 7.38 -33.58
C VAL A 597 -7.84 6.60 -32.42
N TRP A 598 -6.99 6.05 -31.56
CA TRP A 598 -7.35 5.45 -30.28
C TRP A 598 -6.74 6.29 -29.16
N ILE A 599 -7.55 6.81 -28.25
CA ILE A 599 -7.05 7.50 -27.06
C ILE A 599 -7.63 6.79 -25.85
N GLN A 600 -6.78 6.43 -24.90
CA GLN A 600 -7.20 5.83 -23.64
C GLN A 600 -6.52 6.52 -22.45
N ALA A 601 -7.20 6.49 -21.31
CA ALA A 601 -6.68 6.95 -20.04
C ALA A 601 -7.12 6.01 -18.89
N GLY A 602 -6.52 6.21 -17.71
CA GLY A 602 -6.88 5.47 -16.51
C GLY A 602 -6.58 3.98 -16.61
N LEU A 603 -5.51 3.58 -17.32
CA LEU A 603 -5.05 2.18 -17.33
C LEU A 603 -4.54 1.76 -15.95
N HIS A 604 -3.92 2.71 -15.23
CA HIS A 604 -3.81 2.67 -13.78
C HIS A 604 -4.88 3.57 -13.17
N GLY A 605 -5.58 3.06 -12.15
CA GLY A 605 -6.70 3.80 -11.57
C GLY A 605 -6.31 4.99 -10.70
N ASN A 606 -5.06 5.04 -10.23
CA ASN A 606 -4.52 6.11 -9.38
C ASN A 606 -3.96 7.31 -10.17
N GLU A 607 -4.39 7.45 -11.43
CA GLU A 607 -3.92 8.46 -12.39
C GLU A 607 -5.12 9.25 -12.95
N PRO A 608 -5.81 10.02 -12.08
CA PRO A 608 -7.10 10.63 -12.39
C PRO A 608 -7.07 11.82 -13.37
N ALA A 609 -5.92 12.45 -13.61
CA ALA A 609 -5.85 13.57 -14.54
C ALA A 609 -6.08 13.14 -16.00
N GLY A 610 -5.68 11.92 -16.36
CA GLY A 610 -5.93 11.36 -17.70
C GLY A 610 -7.42 11.24 -18.02
N PRO A 611 -8.24 10.57 -17.18
CA PRO A 611 -9.69 10.55 -17.32
C PRO A 611 -10.33 11.94 -17.43
N GLU A 612 -9.93 12.91 -16.61
CA GLU A 612 -10.43 14.29 -16.72
C GLU A 612 -10.04 14.93 -18.06
N ALA A 613 -8.79 14.73 -18.51
CA ALA A 613 -8.31 15.21 -19.81
C ALA A 613 -9.12 14.66 -20.99
N THR A 614 -9.56 13.40 -20.92
CA THR A 614 -10.46 12.83 -21.95
C THR A 614 -11.85 13.45 -21.91
N CYS A 615 -12.36 13.85 -20.73
CA CYS A 615 -13.62 14.58 -20.61
C CYS A 615 -13.50 15.99 -21.21
N LEU A 616 -12.38 16.68 -21.00
CA LEU A 616 -12.07 17.97 -21.64
C LEU A 616 -11.99 17.83 -23.17
N LEU A 617 -11.36 16.76 -23.66
CA LEU A 617 -11.28 16.50 -25.10
C LEU A 617 -12.65 16.25 -25.71
N ALA A 618 -13.49 15.42 -25.06
CA ALA A 618 -14.84 15.15 -25.53
C ALA A 618 -15.69 16.42 -25.60
N ASP A 619 -15.62 17.27 -24.56
CA ASP A 619 -16.30 18.56 -24.52
C ASP A 619 -15.84 19.48 -25.68
N TYR A 620 -14.52 19.64 -25.84
CA TYR A 620 -13.94 20.43 -26.93
C TYR A 620 -14.40 19.96 -28.31
N LEU A 621 -14.34 18.65 -28.58
CA LEU A 621 -14.71 18.08 -29.87
C LEU A 621 -16.18 18.31 -30.22
N LEU A 622 -17.06 18.35 -29.22
CA LEU A 622 -18.51 18.48 -29.41
C LEU A 622 -18.99 19.93 -29.42
N ASN A 623 -18.41 20.77 -28.56
CA ASN A 623 -18.91 22.11 -28.26
C ASN A 623 -18.13 23.25 -28.94
N THR A 624 -17.03 22.98 -29.67
CA THR A 624 -16.26 24.02 -30.42
C THR A 624 -16.26 23.78 -31.92
N SER A 625 -16.19 24.83 -32.72
CA SER A 625 -16.09 24.74 -34.19
C SER A 625 -14.82 24.02 -34.63
N GLU A 626 -13.71 24.33 -33.96
CA GLU A 626 -12.37 23.81 -34.25
C GLU A 626 -12.32 22.31 -33.96
N GLY A 627 -12.83 21.89 -32.80
CA GLY A 627 -12.94 20.48 -32.42
C GLY A 627 -13.82 19.68 -33.38
N ASN A 628 -14.99 20.21 -33.73
CA ASN A 628 -15.88 19.57 -34.70
C ASN A 628 -15.22 19.41 -36.08
N ALA A 629 -14.43 20.40 -36.53
CA ALA A 629 -13.75 20.34 -37.82
C ALA A 629 -12.72 19.20 -37.91
N LEU A 630 -12.10 18.81 -36.80
CA LEU A 630 -11.15 17.69 -36.75
C LEU A 630 -11.80 16.35 -37.13
N LEU A 631 -13.07 16.16 -36.76
CA LEU A 631 -13.84 14.93 -37.00
C LEU A 631 -14.16 14.69 -38.49
N ASN A 632 -13.87 15.65 -39.37
CA ASN A 632 -14.01 15.48 -40.82
C ASN A 632 -12.93 14.56 -41.41
N LYS A 633 -11.73 14.52 -40.80
CA LYS A 633 -10.58 13.72 -41.29
C LYS A 633 -10.15 12.64 -40.32
N VAL A 634 -10.63 12.68 -39.07
CA VAL A 634 -10.32 11.71 -38.02
C VAL A 634 -11.58 10.98 -37.59
N SER A 635 -11.44 9.69 -37.29
CA SER A 635 -12.39 8.93 -36.50
C SER A 635 -11.70 8.57 -35.18
N LEU A 636 -12.36 8.78 -34.04
CA LEU A 636 -11.76 8.59 -32.71
C LEU A 636 -12.55 7.55 -31.90
N ALA A 637 -11.84 6.60 -31.31
CA ALA A 637 -12.31 5.81 -30.17
C ALA A 637 -11.62 6.34 -28.91
N LEU A 638 -12.40 6.88 -27.98
CA LEU A 638 -11.93 7.48 -26.73
C LEU A 638 -12.39 6.62 -25.55
N ILE A 639 -11.44 6.12 -24.75
CA ILE A 639 -11.70 5.29 -23.58
C ILE A 639 -11.30 6.11 -22.35
N PRO A 640 -12.27 6.76 -21.67
CA PRO A 640 -11.96 7.68 -20.58
C PRO A 640 -11.30 7.00 -19.38
N ILE A 641 -11.77 5.80 -19.04
CA ILE A 641 -11.26 5.04 -17.89
C ILE A 641 -11.18 3.57 -18.27
N ALA A 642 -9.97 3.08 -18.56
CA ALA A 642 -9.74 1.69 -18.90
C ALA A 642 -9.86 0.75 -17.67
N ASN A 643 -9.37 1.18 -16.51
CA ASN A 643 -9.40 0.42 -15.26
C ASN A 643 -10.44 0.99 -14.26
N MET A 644 -11.72 0.69 -14.50
CA MET A 644 -12.83 1.17 -13.66
C MET A 644 -12.66 0.74 -12.19
N ASP A 645 -12.25 -0.50 -11.94
CA ASP A 645 -12.10 -1.03 -10.57
C ASP A 645 -10.95 -0.36 -9.82
N GLY A 646 -9.83 -0.10 -10.51
CA GLY A 646 -8.71 0.64 -9.96
C GLY A 646 -9.08 2.09 -9.68
N TYR A 647 -9.77 2.77 -10.60
CA TYR A 647 -10.10 4.20 -10.47
C TYR A 647 -10.98 4.48 -9.25
N ALA A 648 -11.97 3.63 -9.01
CA ALA A 648 -12.87 3.74 -7.85
C ALA A 648 -12.14 3.80 -6.50
N LEU A 649 -10.94 3.23 -6.42
CA LEU A 649 -10.13 3.12 -5.21
C LEU A 649 -8.81 3.89 -5.30
N GLN A 650 -8.57 4.62 -6.40
CA GLN A 650 -7.27 5.19 -6.76
C GLN A 650 -6.13 4.17 -6.59
N SER A 651 -6.35 2.97 -7.16
CA SER A 651 -5.39 1.86 -7.17
C SER A 651 -4.78 1.72 -8.56
N ARG A 652 -3.45 1.51 -8.59
CA ARG A 652 -2.71 1.22 -9.81
C ARG A 652 -3.21 -0.07 -10.50
N LYS A 653 -3.57 -1.06 -9.71
CA LYS A 653 -3.91 -2.41 -10.18
C LYS A 653 -5.38 -2.54 -10.53
N SER A 654 -5.70 -3.49 -11.38
CA SER A 654 -7.09 -3.87 -11.70
C SER A 654 -7.79 -4.54 -10.52
N GLY A 655 -9.09 -4.80 -10.65
CA GLY A 655 -9.87 -5.62 -9.72
C GLY A 655 -9.31 -7.04 -9.53
N SER A 656 -8.49 -7.55 -10.45
CA SER A 656 -7.80 -8.84 -10.33
C SER A 656 -6.45 -8.74 -9.60
N GLY A 657 -5.97 -7.53 -9.29
CA GLY A 657 -4.68 -7.29 -8.64
C GLY A 657 -3.46 -7.35 -9.56
N LEU A 658 -3.66 -7.26 -10.89
CA LEU A 658 -2.60 -7.18 -11.90
C LEU A 658 -2.40 -5.74 -12.38
N ASP A 659 -1.18 -5.39 -12.79
CA ASP A 659 -0.90 -4.13 -13.49
C ASP A 659 -1.23 -4.28 -14.99
N LEU A 660 -2.25 -3.59 -15.46
CA LEU A 660 -2.69 -3.66 -16.86
C LEU A 660 -1.60 -3.19 -17.84
N ASN A 661 -0.76 -2.23 -17.45
CA ASN A 661 0.39 -1.77 -18.25
C ASN A 661 1.65 -2.64 -18.04
N ARG A 662 1.48 -3.85 -17.51
CA ARG A 662 2.45 -4.97 -17.56
C ARG A 662 1.87 -6.22 -18.21
N ASP A 663 0.59 -6.19 -18.59
CA ASP A 663 -0.15 -7.35 -19.10
C ASP A 663 -0.43 -7.27 -20.61
N GLN A 664 0.13 -6.27 -21.30
CA GLN A 664 -0.16 -5.93 -22.69
C GLN A 664 0.13 -7.05 -23.72
N SER A 665 0.99 -8.02 -23.37
CA SER A 665 1.34 -9.17 -24.21
C SER A 665 0.82 -10.52 -23.68
N LYS A 666 0.84 -10.73 -22.36
CA LYS A 666 0.51 -12.04 -21.77
C LYS A 666 -0.99 -12.26 -21.54
N LEU A 667 -1.80 -11.19 -21.48
CA LEU A 667 -3.27 -11.23 -21.35
C LEU A 667 -3.76 -12.12 -20.20
N SER A 668 -3.22 -11.90 -19.00
CA SER A 668 -3.63 -12.60 -17.78
C SER A 668 -4.82 -11.94 -17.11
N ASP A 669 -5.03 -10.63 -17.33
CA ASP A 669 -6.16 -9.90 -16.78
C ASP A 669 -7.33 -9.84 -17.80
N PRO A 670 -8.57 -10.13 -17.39
CA PRO A 670 -9.74 -10.07 -18.27
C PRO A 670 -9.99 -8.65 -18.83
N VAL A 671 -9.65 -7.59 -18.09
CA VAL A 671 -9.79 -6.20 -18.57
C VAL A 671 -8.82 -5.93 -19.71
N THR A 672 -7.58 -6.42 -19.60
CA THR A 672 -6.62 -6.33 -20.72
C THR A 672 -7.17 -7.02 -21.96
N LEU A 673 -7.76 -8.21 -21.82
CA LEU A 673 -8.34 -8.94 -22.94
C LEU A 673 -9.46 -8.16 -23.64
N LEU A 674 -10.35 -7.51 -22.87
CA LEU A 674 -11.42 -6.66 -23.40
C LEU A 674 -10.83 -5.47 -24.18
N LEU A 675 -9.87 -4.76 -23.59
CA LEU A 675 -9.19 -3.63 -24.22
C LEU A 675 -8.50 -4.04 -25.53
N LYS A 676 -7.86 -5.21 -25.58
CA LYS A 676 -7.18 -5.69 -26.78
C LYS A 676 -8.13 -6.09 -27.90
N LYS A 677 -9.26 -6.73 -27.57
CA LYS A 677 -10.31 -7.00 -28.55
C LYS A 677 -10.87 -5.70 -29.14
N ALA A 678 -11.23 -4.73 -28.29
CA ALA A 678 -11.71 -3.43 -28.74
C ALA A 678 -10.67 -2.66 -29.58
N TYR A 679 -9.40 -2.66 -29.17
CA TYR A 679 -8.30 -2.06 -29.92
C TYR A 679 -8.10 -2.72 -31.29
N LYS A 680 -8.15 -4.07 -31.34
CA LYS A 680 -8.06 -4.84 -32.57
C LYS A 680 -9.22 -4.52 -33.52
N ASP A 681 -10.44 -4.49 -33.01
CA ASP A 681 -11.64 -4.26 -33.83
C ASP A 681 -11.65 -2.83 -34.39
N TRP A 682 -11.19 -1.86 -33.59
CA TRP A 682 -10.98 -0.49 -34.05
C TRP A 682 -9.83 -0.37 -35.07
N ASN A 683 -8.75 -1.14 -34.87
CA ASN A 683 -7.56 -1.22 -35.72
C ASN A 683 -6.93 0.16 -36.00
N PRO A 684 -6.46 0.90 -34.97
CA PRO A 684 -6.04 2.29 -35.12
C PRO A 684 -4.80 2.47 -36.01
N ASP A 685 -4.70 3.67 -36.57
CA ASP A 685 -3.53 4.21 -37.26
C ASP A 685 -2.63 5.00 -36.29
N ILE A 686 -3.25 5.66 -35.30
CA ILE A 686 -2.58 6.43 -34.24
C ILE A 686 -3.16 6.01 -32.89
N ALA A 687 -2.33 5.87 -31.87
CA ALA A 687 -2.77 5.58 -30.51
C ALA A 687 -2.06 6.47 -29.47
N LEU A 688 -2.81 6.96 -28.49
CA LEU A 688 -2.30 7.67 -27.31
C LEU A 688 -2.75 6.92 -26.04
N ASP A 689 -1.83 6.75 -25.11
CA ASP A 689 -2.11 6.30 -23.75
C ASP A 689 -1.66 7.35 -22.74
N ILE A 690 -2.58 7.82 -21.90
CA ILE A 690 -2.37 8.92 -20.94
C ILE A 690 -2.22 8.33 -19.54
N HIS A 691 -1.05 8.53 -18.94
CA HIS A 691 -0.67 8.09 -17.59
C HIS A 691 -0.27 9.28 -16.71
N GLU A 692 -0.08 9.02 -15.42
CA GLU A 692 0.58 9.92 -14.49
C GLU A 692 1.78 9.25 -13.82
N PHE A 693 2.90 9.97 -13.63
CA PHE A 693 4.06 9.47 -12.89
C PHE A 693 4.09 9.97 -11.44
N THR A 694 4.88 9.29 -10.60
CA THR A 694 5.20 9.75 -9.24
C THR A 694 6.37 10.73 -9.29
N PRO A 695 6.15 12.04 -9.06
CA PRO A 695 7.22 13.04 -9.08
C PRO A 695 8.22 12.87 -7.93
N PHE A 696 7.78 12.33 -6.79
CA PHE A 696 8.60 12.11 -5.62
C PHE A 696 9.12 10.67 -5.60
N ARG A 697 10.43 10.49 -5.63
CA ARG A 697 11.08 9.18 -5.60
C ARG A 697 12.09 9.13 -4.48
N LYS A 698 12.13 8.01 -3.74
CA LYS A 698 13.09 7.82 -2.64
C LYS A 698 14.53 7.91 -3.14
N GLU A 699 14.75 7.53 -4.41
CA GLU A 699 16.03 7.54 -5.09
C GLU A 699 16.59 8.97 -5.25
N PHE A 700 15.73 9.99 -5.31
CA PHE A 700 16.16 11.38 -5.52
C PHE A 700 16.83 12.01 -4.30
N LYS A 701 16.78 11.36 -3.12
CA LYS A 701 17.54 11.78 -1.93
C LYS A 701 19.05 11.80 -2.17
N LEU A 702 19.55 11.01 -3.14
CA LEU A 702 20.96 10.95 -3.50
C LEU A 702 21.45 12.12 -4.36
N LEU A 703 20.56 13.00 -4.85
CA LEU A 703 20.95 14.09 -5.73
C LEU A 703 21.76 15.16 -4.99
N ARG A 704 21.11 15.90 -4.09
CA ARG A 704 21.72 17.02 -3.33
C ARG A 704 21.54 16.87 -1.82
N GLY A 705 21.19 15.67 -1.35
CA GLY A 705 20.82 15.43 0.06
C GLY A 705 19.50 16.09 0.48
N SER A 706 18.76 16.69 -0.45
CA SER A 706 17.48 17.35 -0.22
C SER A 706 16.29 16.53 -0.74
N ALA A 707 15.09 16.87 -0.28
CA ALA A 707 13.87 16.31 -0.84
C ALA A 707 13.64 16.93 -2.22
N SER A 708 13.71 16.12 -3.27
CA SER A 708 13.57 16.58 -4.65
C SER A 708 12.47 15.83 -5.41
N ALA A 709 11.93 16.50 -6.44
CA ALA A 709 10.93 15.95 -7.34
C ALA A 709 11.29 16.24 -8.79
N THR A 710 10.92 15.35 -9.72
CA THR A 710 11.06 15.65 -11.16
C THR A 710 10.21 16.87 -11.54
N ALA A 711 10.78 17.79 -12.31
CA ALA A 711 10.19 19.10 -12.58
C ALA A 711 9.13 19.10 -13.69
N SER A 712 9.33 18.33 -14.76
CA SER A 712 8.49 18.38 -15.96
C SER A 712 7.01 18.11 -15.68
N ASP A 713 6.10 18.84 -16.34
CA ASP A 713 4.66 18.59 -16.28
C ASP A 713 4.28 17.29 -17.01
N VAL A 714 4.90 17.05 -18.17
CA VAL A 714 4.66 15.87 -19.00
C VAL A 714 5.97 15.19 -19.40
N LEU A 715 6.04 13.88 -19.19
CA LEU A 715 7.14 13.04 -19.68
C LEU A 715 6.64 12.16 -20.83
N PHE A 716 7.29 12.23 -21.99
CA PHE A 716 7.00 11.36 -23.12
C PHE A 716 7.76 10.03 -23.00
N LEU A 717 7.10 8.92 -23.32
CA LEU A 717 7.66 7.56 -23.32
C LEU A 717 7.62 6.96 -24.74
N PRO A 718 8.46 7.44 -25.68
CA PRO A 718 8.61 6.81 -26.99
C PRO A 718 9.14 5.37 -26.84
N SER A 719 8.94 4.56 -27.89
CA SER A 719 9.56 3.24 -27.96
C SER A 719 10.67 3.18 -29.00
N GLY A 720 11.86 2.73 -28.56
CA GLY A 720 12.97 2.47 -29.45
C GLY A 720 13.07 1.02 -29.95
N HIS A 721 12.12 0.14 -29.59
CA HIS A 721 12.14 -1.28 -29.93
C HIS A 721 12.44 -1.51 -31.42
N LEU A 722 13.48 -2.30 -31.72
CA LEU A 722 14.07 -2.38 -33.07
C LEU A 722 13.15 -3.00 -34.14
N ASN A 723 12.21 -3.88 -33.75
CA ASN A 723 11.19 -4.41 -34.68
C ASN A 723 10.05 -3.42 -35.01
N ILE A 724 10.00 -2.21 -34.42
CA ILE A 724 9.06 -1.18 -34.85
C ILE A 724 9.64 -0.48 -36.08
N SER A 725 8.85 -0.38 -37.16
CA SER A 725 9.27 0.29 -38.40
C SER A 725 9.83 1.68 -38.11
N THR A 726 10.96 2.01 -38.74
CA THR A 726 11.62 3.31 -38.59
C THR A 726 10.70 4.47 -38.92
N GLY A 727 9.85 4.35 -39.95
CA GLY A 727 8.88 5.39 -40.30
C GLY A 727 7.84 5.64 -39.19
N ILE A 728 7.39 4.56 -38.51
CA ILE A 728 6.48 4.68 -37.37
C ILE A 728 7.18 5.35 -36.17
N ARG A 729 8.43 4.97 -35.88
CA ARG A 729 9.23 5.61 -34.82
C ARG A 729 9.49 7.10 -35.10
N GLN A 730 9.75 7.47 -36.35
CA GLN A 730 9.96 8.86 -36.77
C GLN A 730 8.69 9.71 -36.67
N LEU A 731 7.52 9.17 -37.02
CA LEU A 731 6.26 9.88 -36.80
C LEU A 731 6.00 10.08 -35.30
N SER A 732 6.13 9.02 -34.50
CA SER A 732 5.89 9.06 -33.05
C SER A 732 6.83 10.01 -32.33
N ASN A 733 8.14 9.75 -32.42
CA ASN A 733 9.19 10.46 -31.67
C ASN A 733 9.76 11.67 -32.43
N GLY A 734 9.14 12.06 -33.53
CA GLY A 734 9.45 13.27 -34.29
C GLY A 734 8.19 14.11 -34.40
N LEU A 735 7.49 14.00 -35.54
CA LEU A 735 6.35 14.85 -35.89
C LEU A 735 5.34 15.02 -34.75
N PHE A 736 4.79 13.93 -34.22
CA PHE A 736 3.72 14.02 -33.21
C PHE A 736 4.22 14.52 -31.85
N ARG A 737 5.32 13.96 -31.33
CA ARG A 737 5.90 14.40 -30.06
C ARG A 737 6.28 15.88 -30.11
N GLU A 738 6.97 16.33 -31.16
CA GLU A 738 7.43 17.73 -31.25
C GLU A 738 6.27 18.72 -31.37
N LYS A 739 5.19 18.37 -32.06
CA LYS A 739 3.98 19.19 -32.10
C LYS A 739 3.29 19.24 -30.74
N ALA A 740 3.24 18.13 -30.01
CA ALA A 740 2.69 18.08 -28.66
C ALA A 740 3.54 18.91 -27.66
N VAL A 741 4.87 18.82 -27.74
CA VAL A 741 5.79 19.64 -26.93
C VAL A 741 5.54 21.12 -27.17
N ARG A 742 5.47 21.58 -28.43
CA ARG A 742 5.18 22.98 -28.75
C ARG A 742 3.82 23.43 -28.23
N ALA A 743 2.82 22.55 -28.25
CA ALA A 743 1.49 22.85 -27.71
C ALA A 743 1.53 23.03 -26.18
N LEU A 744 2.33 22.25 -25.46
CA LEU A 744 2.56 22.42 -24.02
C LEU A 744 3.33 23.72 -23.72
N GLU A 745 4.42 23.97 -24.43
CA GLU A 745 5.25 25.18 -24.27
C GLU A 745 4.46 26.47 -24.52
N ALA A 746 3.57 26.46 -25.53
CA ALA A 746 2.68 27.59 -25.82
C ALA A 746 1.69 27.91 -24.69
N ASN A 747 1.50 26.99 -23.74
CA ASN A 747 0.66 27.17 -22.55
C ASN A 747 1.50 27.24 -21.25
N GLY A 748 2.84 27.41 -21.36
CA GLY A 748 3.73 27.51 -20.20
C GLY A 748 3.93 26.18 -19.45
N TYR A 749 3.71 25.05 -20.13
CA TYR A 749 3.87 23.72 -19.54
C TYR A 749 5.16 23.07 -20.03
N SER A 750 5.90 22.49 -19.10
CA SER A 750 7.20 21.89 -19.32
C SER A 750 7.08 20.42 -19.73
N SER A 751 8.04 19.93 -20.49
CA SER A 751 8.06 18.52 -20.89
C SER A 751 9.46 17.89 -20.87
N GLY A 752 9.51 16.57 -20.93
CA GLY A 752 10.76 15.80 -20.93
C GLY A 752 10.56 14.36 -21.41
N PHE A 753 11.57 13.52 -21.22
CA PHE A 753 11.48 12.07 -21.48
C PHE A 753 11.30 11.29 -20.19
N TYR A 754 10.45 10.26 -20.26
CA TYR A 754 10.22 9.41 -19.12
C TYR A 754 11.45 8.56 -18.80
N PHE A 755 11.71 8.41 -17.51
CA PHE A 755 12.74 7.53 -17.00
C PHE A 755 12.31 6.86 -15.71
N THR A 756 12.87 5.68 -15.45
CA THR A 756 12.78 5.00 -14.17
C THR A 756 14.12 5.14 -13.44
N PRO A 757 14.17 5.74 -12.22
CA PRO A 757 15.39 5.80 -11.45
C PRO A 757 15.75 4.43 -10.87
N SER A 758 17.04 4.16 -10.74
CA SER A 758 17.57 2.98 -10.04
C SER A 758 18.86 3.34 -9.33
N ILE A 759 19.13 2.68 -8.20
CA ILE A 759 20.37 2.85 -7.45
C ILE A 759 21.23 1.62 -7.69
N LYS A 760 22.50 1.84 -8.06
CA LYS A 760 23.52 0.79 -8.17
C LYS A 760 24.82 1.33 -7.59
N ASN A 761 25.43 0.61 -6.64
CA ASN A 761 26.66 1.01 -5.96
C ASN A 761 26.59 2.47 -5.47
N ASP A 762 25.51 2.78 -4.73
CA ASP A 762 25.20 4.12 -4.18
C ASP A 762 25.12 5.28 -5.18
N SER A 763 25.10 4.98 -6.49
CA SER A 763 24.94 5.96 -7.56
C SER A 763 23.57 5.86 -8.21
N LEU A 764 23.01 7.01 -8.57
CA LEU A 764 21.74 7.11 -9.28
C LEU A 764 21.93 6.87 -10.78
N TYR A 765 21.09 6.01 -11.36
CA TYR A 765 21.00 5.74 -12.79
C TYR A 765 19.57 5.90 -13.28
N ALA A 766 19.40 6.28 -14.54
CA ALA A 766 18.10 6.32 -15.20
C ALA A 766 17.95 5.24 -16.27
N ALA A 767 16.82 4.55 -16.31
CA ALA A 767 16.38 3.76 -17.47
C ALA A 767 15.36 4.57 -18.25
N LYS A 768 15.75 5.09 -19.41
CA LYS A 768 14.96 6.03 -20.21
C LYS A 768 14.23 5.32 -21.33
N ASP A 769 12.97 5.70 -21.54
CA ASP A 769 12.10 5.25 -22.63
C ASP A 769 11.74 3.75 -22.68
N ALA A 770 10.83 3.38 -23.58
CA ALA A 770 10.29 2.02 -23.67
C ALA A 770 11.00 1.15 -24.72
N LYS A 771 11.25 -0.11 -24.38
CA LYS A 771 11.75 -1.13 -25.32
C LYS A 771 11.03 -2.47 -25.26
N SER A 772 10.01 -2.59 -24.42
CA SER A 772 9.36 -3.86 -24.10
C SER A 772 7.87 -3.82 -24.46
N PRO A 773 7.33 -4.86 -25.12
CA PRO A 773 5.91 -4.96 -25.47
C PRO A 773 4.98 -5.07 -24.25
N GLN A 774 5.52 -5.06 -23.03
CA GLN A 774 4.73 -4.97 -21.80
C GLN A 774 4.02 -3.61 -21.65
N SER A 775 4.55 -2.55 -22.27
CA SER A 775 3.91 -1.22 -22.28
C SER A 775 3.05 -1.05 -23.52
N SER A 776 1.99 -0.27 -23.39
CA SER A 776 1.13 0.10 -24.53
C SER A 776 1.92 0.81 -25.63
N SER A 777 2.90 1.67 -25.29
CA SER A 777 3.79 2.36 -26.24
C SER A 777 4.43 1.39 -27.24
N THR A 778 5.14 0.37 -26.74
CA THR A 778 5.80 -0.61 -27.59
C THR A 778 4.82 -1.56 -28.27
N PHE A 779 3.79 -2.04 -27.55
CA PHE A 779 2.77 -2.91 -28.13
C PHE A 779 2.10 -2.26 -29.35
N GLN A 780 1.62 -1.03 -29.21
CA GLN A 780 0.91 -0.31 -30.28
C GLN A 780 1.83 -0.07 -31.47
N GLY A 781 3.08 0.35 -31.23
CA GLY A 781 4.09 0.51 -32.30
C GLY A 781 4.35 -0.79 -33.09
N LEU A 782 4.38 -1.95 -32.43
CA LEU A 782 4.56 -3.25 -33.08
C LEU A 782 3.35 -3.67 -33.94
N THR A 783 2.19 -3.04 -33.77
CA THR A 783 1.01 -3.20 -34.65
C THR A 783 1.00 -2.24 -35.85
N ASN A 784 2.11 -1.54 -36.12
CA ASN A 784 2.22 -0.50 -37.15
C ASN A 784 1.27 0.70 -36.93
N ALA A 785 0.93 1.01 -35.68
CA ALA A 785 0.28 2.25 -35.30
C ALA A 785 1.32 3.27 -34.81
N VAL A 786 1.13 4.55 -35.12
CA VAL A 786 1.91 5.63 -34.50
C VAL A 786 1.50 5.71 -33.03
N SER A 787 2.40 5.39 -32.10
CA SER A 787 2.08 5.32 -30.67
C SER A 787 2.70 6.49 -29.92
N LEU A 788 1.92 7.16 -29.08
CA LEU A 788 2.38 8.11 -28.08
C LEU A 788 1.95 7.62 -26.71
N PHE A 789 2.81 7.85 -25.74
CA PHE A 789 2.57 7.53 -24.35
C PHE A 789 3.10 8.69 -23.53
N ILE A 790 2.25 9.25 -22.68
CA ILE A 790 2.61 10.38 -21.83
C ILE A 790 2.39 10.03 -20.38
N GLU A 791 3.24 10.60 -19.54
CA GLU A 791 3.22 10.48 -18.10
C GLU A 791 3.13 11.90 -17.54
N ILE A 792 1.95 12.28 -17.05
CA ILE A 792 1.68 13.59 -16.47
C ILE A 792 2.13 13.57 -14.99
N ARG A 793 2.66 14.67 -14.49
CA ARG A 793 3.14 14.77 -13.11
C ARG A 793 1.98 14.67 -12.12
N GLY A 794 1.77 13.53 -11.44
CA GLY A 794 0.46 13.30 -10.82
C GLY A 794 0.32 12.38 -9.61
N ILE A 795 0.97 11.22 -9.61
CA ILE A 795 0.72 10.21 -8.57
C ILE A 795 1.11 10.75 -7.19
N GLY A 796 0.17 10.69 -6.25
CA GLY A 796 0.34 11.15 -4.87
C GLY A 796 0.03 12.64 -4.64
N LEU A 797 -0.38 13.38 -5.67
CA LEU A 797 -0.74 14.80 -5.56
C LEU A 797 -2.23 15.04 -5.25
N GLY A 798 -3.09 14.02 -5.36
CA GLY A 798 -4.53 14.19 -5.10
C GLY A 798 -5.15 15.25 -6.00
N ARG A 799 -5.70 16.33 -5.41
CA ARG A 799 -6.28 17.49 -6.10
C ARG A 799 -5.28 18.65 -6.35
N THR A 800 -4.03 18.56 -5.91
CA THR A 800 -3.03 19.62 -6.13
C THR A 800 -2.73 19.77 -7.63
N SER A 801 -2.78 21.00 -8.16
CA SER A 801 -2.54 21.33 -9.58
C SER A 801 -3.36 20.45 -10.55
N PHE A 802 -4.59 20.08 -10.19
CA PHE A 802 -5.37 19.11 -10.94
C PHE A 802 -5.86 19.66 -12.29
N ALA A 803 -6.24 20.94 -12.37
CA ALA A 803 -6.65 21.55 -13.64
C ALA A 803 -5.47 21.63 -14.61
N ARG A 804 -4.30 22.08 -14.14
CA ARG A 804 -3.05 22.09 -14.92
C ARG A 804 -2.71 20.71 -15.47
N ARG A 805 -2.83 19.66 -14.65
CA ARG A 805 -2.54 18.27 -15.07
C ARG A 805 -3.54 17.74 -16.10
N ALA A 806 -4.84 17.98 -15.89
CA ALA A 806 -5.87 17.59 -16.86
C ALA A 806 -5.67 18.33 -18.19
N GLU A 807 -5.29 19.61 -18.15
CA GLU A 807 -5.02 20.42 -19.33
C GLU A 807 -3.80 19.91 -20.11
N CYS A 808 -2.75 19.45 -19.43
CA CYS A 808 -1.60 18.79 -20.08
C CYS A 808 -2.04 17.60 -20.95
N GLY A 809 -2.87 16.70 -20.41
CA GLY A 809 -3.39 15.55 -21.17
C GLY A 809 -4.30 15.98 -22.34
N PHE A 810 -5.10 17.02 -22.13
CA PHE A 810 -5.99 17.59 -23.15
C PHE A 810 -5.18 18.19 -24.32
N LEU A 811 -4.18 19.01 -24.01
CA LEU A 811 -3.34 19.68 -25.02
C LEU A 811 -2.58 18.67 -25.88
N VAL A 812 -2.01 17.63 -25.29
CA VAL A 812 -1.35 16.56 -26.06
C VAL A 812 -2.37 15.84 -26.95
N SER A 813 -3.54 15.48 -26.40
CA SER A 813 -4.59 14.80 -27.16
C SER A 813 -5.06 15.63 -28.35
N ARG A 814 -5.36 16.92 -28.12
CA ARG A 814 -5.75 17.89 -29.15
C ARG A 814 -4.67 18.02 -30.23
N SER A 815 -3.41 18.19 -29.82
CA SER A 815 -2.27 18.33 -30.72
C SER A 815 -2.09 17.11 -31.64
N ILE A 816 -2.34 15.91 -31.14
CA ILE A 816 -2.30 14.68 -31.97
C ILE A 816 -3.37 14.73 -33.05
N LEU A 817 -4.61 15.10 -32.70
CA LEU A 817 -5.71 15.18 -33.66
C LEU A 817 -5.44 16.27 -34.72
N GLU A 818 -5.00 17.44 -34.30
CA GLU A 818 -4.60 18.55 -35.18
C GLU A 818 -3.46 18.11 -36.12
N THR A 819 -2.41 17.50 -35.59
CA THR A 819 -1.28 17.02 -36.38
C THR A 819 -1.70 15.99 -37.42
N ALA A 820 -2.57 15.04 -37.04
CA ALA A 820 -3.10 14.04 -37.95
C ALA A 820 -3.92 14.66 -39.10
N THR A 821 -4.69 15.71 -38.82
CA THR A 821 -5.51 16.39 -39.85
C THR A 821 -4.69 17.29 -40.78
N VAL A 822 -3.69 17.98 -40.25
CA VAL A 822 -2.76 18.85 -41.00
C VAL A 822 -1.82 18.02 -41.88
N HIS A 823 -1.20 16.98 -41.32
CA HIS A 823 -0.24 16.12 -42.01
C HIS A 823 -0.87 14.84 -42.60
N PHE A 824 -2.16 14.89 -42.91
CA PHE A 824 -2.98 13.72 -43.25
C PHE A 824 -2.34 12.79 -44.32
N LYS A 825 -1.84 13.35 -45.43
CA LYS A 825 -1.24 12.57 -46.52
C LYS A 825 0.08 11.91 -46.10
N GLU A 826 0.95 12.67 -45.42
CA GLU A 826 2.26 12.21 -44.96
C GLU A 826 2.13 11.06 -43.96
N VAL A 827 1.27 11.24 -42.95
CA VAL A 827 1.00 10.23 -41.92
C VAL A 827 0.47 8.95 -42.55
N ARG A 828 -0.57 9.07 -43.40
CA ARG A 828 -1.19 7.92 -44.05
C ARG A 828 -0.21 7.15 -44.95
N ASN A 829 0.55 7.86 -45.78
CA ASN A 829 1.51 7.24 -46.69
C ASN A 829 2.61 6.49 -45.93
N THR A 830 3.13 7.08 -44.86
CA THR A 830 4.18 6.47 -44.04
C THR A 830 3.68 5.21 -43.33
N ILE A 831 2.46 5.24 -42.78
CA ILE A 831 1.84 4.04 -42.16
C ILE A 831 1.65 2.94 -43.20
N GLN A 832 1.11 3.26 -44.39
CA GLN A 832 0.91 2.26 -45.45
C GLN A 832 2.23 1.67 -45.95
N LYS A 833 3.29 2.49 -46.03
CA LYS A 833 4.65 2.03 -46.35
C LYS A 833 5.16 1.04 -45.29
N ALA A 834 5.07 1.38 -44.01
CA ALA A 834 5.48 0.51 -42.92
C ALA A 834 4.73 -0.84 -42.91
N ILE A 835 3.43 -0.83 -43.19
CA ILE A 835 2.62 -2.05 -43.32
C ILE A 835 3.08 -2.89 -44.52
N LYS A 836 3.36 -2.26 -45.66
CA LYS A 836 3.85 -2.95 -46.87
C LYS A 836 5.22 -3.60 -46.62
N GLU A 837 6.14 -2.89 -45.96
CA GLU A 837 7.46 -3.40 -45.58
C GLU A 837 7.36 -4.59 -44.61
N THR A 838 6.51 -4.46 -43.59
CA THR A 838 6.23 -5.54 -42.63
C THR A 838 5.71 -6.80 -43.32
N ARG A 839 4.75 -6.67 -44.25
CA ARG A 839 4.19 -7.79 -45.02
C ARG A 839 5.19 -8.41 -45.99
N ALA A 840 6.08 -7.61 -46.56
CA ALA A 840 7.11 -8.09 -47.47
C ALA A 840 8.15 -8.96 -46.74
N GLY A 841 8.37 -8.72 -45.44
CA GLY A 841 9.17 -9.57 -44.58
C GLY A 841 10.64 -9.73 -45.00
N LYS A 842 11.20 -8.71 -45.67
CA LYS A 842 12.58 -8.74 -46.19
C LYS A 842 13.63 -8.41 -45.13
N GLU A 843 13.24 -7.70 -44.08
CA GLU A 843 14.13 -7.30 -43.00
C GLU A 843 14.31 -8.42 -41.98
N ASP A 844 15.50 -8.47 -41.39
CA ASP A 844 15.80 -9.33 -40.25
C ASP A 844 14.95 -8.96 -39.03
N ILE A 845 14.91 -9.87 -38.06
CA ILE A 845 14.22 -9.67 -36.79
C ILE A 845 15.24 -9.54 -35.67
N TYR A 846 15.00 -8.57 -34.80
CA TYR A 846 15.83 -8.28 -33.63
C TYR A 846 15.19 -8.95 -32.42
N VAL A 847 15.84 -9.96 -31.87
CA VAL A 847 15.28 -10.80 -30.79
C VAL A 847 15.63 -10.24 -29.43
N THR A 848 16.91 -9.90 -29.21
CA THR A 848 17.41 -9.28 -27.98
C THR A 848 18.27 -8.07 -28.30
N PHE A 849 18.27 -7.10 -27.40
CA PHE A 849 19.00 -5.85 -27.53
C PHE A 849 19.21 -5.19 -26.17
N GLN A 850 20.32 -4.47 -26.05
CA GLN A 850 20.65 -3.64 -24.89
C GLN A 850 20.61 -2.14 -25.22
N PRO A 851 20.21 -1.31 -24.24
CA PRO A 851 20.33 0.13 -24.34
C PRO A 851 21.80 0.55 -24.19
N THR A 852 22.18 1.57 -24.95
CA THR A 852 23.49 2.21 -24.82
C THR A 852 23.50 3.10 -23.58
N ARG A 853 24.66 3.19 -22.93
CA ARG A 853 24.87 4.12 -21.81
C ARG A 853 25.15 5.51 -22.37
N THR A 854 24.41 6.50 -21.86
CA THR A 854 24.51 7.92 -22.21
C THR A 854 24.48 8.77 -20.94
N GLU A 855 24.66 10.08 -21.09
CA GLU A 855 24.45 11.07 -20.03
C GLU A 855 23.20 11.88 -20.38
N PHE A 856 22.25 11.97 -19.45
CA PHE A 856 20.96 12.60 -19.70
C PHE A 856 20.66 13.70 -18.67
N PRO A 857 20.54 14.97 -19.09
CA PRO A 857 20.15 16.05 -18.19
C PRO A 857 18.67 15.91 -17.82
N ILE A 858 18.39 15.86 -16.51
CA ILE A 858 17.04 15.80 -15.97
C ILE A 858 16.82 16.99 -15.02
N SER A 859 15.68 17.63 -15.18
CA SER A 859 15.24 18.75 -14.38
C SER A 859 14.47 18.31 -13.13
N PHE A 860 14.81 18.92 -12.00
CA PHE A 860 14.23 18.66 -10.69
C PHE A 860 13.86 19.96 -9.97
N ILE A 861 12.98 19.84 -8.97
CA ILE A 861 12.66 20.88 -8.00
C ILE A 861 13.17 20.42 -6.63
N ASP A 862 13.94 21.27 -5.95
CA ASP A 862 14.26 21.13 -4.53
C ASP A 862 13.06 21.65 -3.72
N LEU A 863 12.39 20.76 -3.00
CA LEU A 863 11.14 21.07 -2.31
C LEU A 863 11.36 21.97 -1.09
N ASN A 864 12.52 21.88 -0.46
CA ASN A 864 12.82 22.66 0.74
C ASN A 864 13.25 24.08 0.36
N LYS A 865 14.03 24.20 -0.71
CA LYS A 865 14.53 25.49 -1.21
C LYS A 865 13.57 26.20 -2.15
N ASN A 866 12.54 25.51 -2.64
CA ASN A 866 11.63 26.01 -3.66
C ASN A 866 12.38 26.46 -4.93
N GLU A 867 13.35 25.65 -5.37
CA GLU A 867 14.32 26.01 -6.42
C GLU A 867 14.37 24.94 -7.52
N TYR A 868 14.48 25.39 -8.77
CA TYR A 868 14.72 24.53 -9.92
C TYR A 868 16.21 24.20 -10.07
N PHE A 869 16.53 22.95 -10.41
CA PHE A 869 17.90 22.56 -10.77
C PHE A 869 17.91 21.43 -11.80
N THR A 870 19.04 21.29 -12.51
CA THR A 870 19.26 20.20 -13.48
C THR A 870 20.43 19.35 -13.00
N GLU A 871 20.28 18.03 -13.07
CA GLU A 871 21.37 17.07 -12.84
C GLU A 871 21.54 16.17 -14.06
N THR A 872 22.79 15.90 -14.42
CA THR A 872 23.10 14.96 -15.49
C THR A 872 23.25 13.57 -14.89
N ILE A 873 22.41 12.64 -15.33
CA ILE A 873 22.33 11.29 -14.76
C ILE A 873 22.82 10.26 -15.80
N PRO A 874 23.71 9.32 -15.40
CA PRO A 874 24.06 8.18 -16.22
C PRO A 874 22.82 7.36 -16.59
N THR A 875 22.58 7.21 -17.89
CA THR A 875 21.31 6.75 -18.42
C THR A 875 21.48 5.57 -19.37
N PHE A 876 20.60 4.58 -19.24
CA PHE A 876 20.42 3.52 -20.23
C PHE A 876 19.30 3.93 -21.18
N ASP A 877 19.66 4.37 -22.39
CA ASP A 877 18.74 5.00 -23.35
C ASP A 877 18.12 3.97 -24.30
N ALA A 878 16.81 3.72 -24.16
CA ALA A 878 16.09 2.80 -25.01
C ALA A 878 15.87 3.32 -26.44
N LEU A 879 16.17 4.59 -26.76
CA LEU A 879 16.20 5.07 -28.15
C LEU A 879 17.49 4.71 -28.88
N GLN A 880 18.53 4.32 -28.14
CA GLN A 880 19.84 3.93 -28.65
C GLN A 880 20.13 2.47 -28.34
N LEU A 881 19.36 1.57 -28.96
CA LEU A 881 19.50 0.13 -28.76
C LEU A 881 20.57 -0.47 -29.68
N LYS A 882 21.40 -1.35 -29.11
CA LYS A 882 22.29 -2.24 -29.84
C LYS A 882 21.72 -3.65 -29.82
N ALA A 883 21.61 -4.27 -31.00
CA ALA A 883 21.15 -5.65 -31.10
C ALA A 883 22.21 -6.63 -30.59
N ASP A 884 21.77 -7.62 -29.80
CA ASP A 884 22.62 -8.72 -29.32
C ASP A 884 22.36 -9.98 -30.14
N LEU A 885 21.09 -10.27 -30.45
CA LEU A 885 20.67 -11.42 -31.26
C LEU A 885 19.76 -10.98 -32.40
N VAL A 886 20.21 -11.27 -33.63
CA VAL A 886 19.48 -11.01 -34.87
C VAL A 886 19.24 -12.34 -35.59
N ARG A 887 18.03 -12.54 -36.12
CA ARG A 887 17.68 -13.72 -36.92
C ARG A 887 17.08 -13.31 -38.25
N LYS A 888 17.21 -14.15 -39.27
CA LYS A 888 16.45 -14.00 -40.53
C LYS A 888 14.96 -14.11 -40.22
N ARG A 889 14.12 -13.28 -40.83
CA ARG A 889 12.66 -13.39 -40.65
C ARG A 889 12.14 -14.68 -41.30
N PRO A 890 11.37 -15.52 -40.59
CA PRO A 890 10.74 -16.69 -41.21
C PRO A 890 9.52 -16.29 -42.04
N LYS A 891 9.02 -17.17 -42.92
CA LYS A 891 7.77 -16.92 -43.66
C LYS A 891 6.53 -17.09 -42.76
N ALA A 892 6.60 -17.99 -41.79
CA ALA A 892 5.54 -18.25 -40.83
C ALA A 892 6.09 -18.89 -39.54
N TYR A 893 5.33 -18.81 -38.46
CA TYR A 893 5.45 -19.71 -37.32
C TYR A 893 4.36 -20.79 -37.39
N ILE A 894 4.68 -21.99 -36.92
CA ILE A 894 3.74 -23.08 -36.75
C ILE A 894 3.76 -23.45 -35.26
N LEU A 895 2.57 -23.49 -34.64
CA LEU A 895 2.37 -24.03 -33.29
C LEU A 895 1.58 -25.34 -33.39
N PRO A 896 1.90 -26.36 -32.59
CA PRO A 896 1.10 -27.58 -32.48
C PRO A 896 -0.37 -27.29 -32.15
N ASP A 897 -1.24 -28.25 -32.45
CA ASP A 897 -2.67 -28.24 -32.11
C ASP A 897 -2.92 -28.16 -30.59
N THR A 898 -1.96 -28.57 -29.76
CA THR A 898 -2.00 -28.39 -28.30
C THR A 898 -1.85 -26.93 -27.84
N CYS A 899 -1.40 -26.01 -28.70
CA CYS A 899 -1.15 -24.61 -28.34
C CYS A 899 -2.40 -23.69 -28.48
N ILE A 900 -3.58 -24.20 -28.09
CA ILE A 900 -4.87 -23.50 -28.25
C ILE A 900 -4.87 -22.16 -27.52
N VAL A 901 -4.43 -22.12 -26.25
CA VAL A 901 -4.43 -20.90 -25.44
C VAL A 901 -3.51 -19.83 -26.04
N GLN A 902 -2.35 -20.24 -26.56
CA GLN A 902 -1.38 -19.35 -27.20
C GLN A 902 -1.97 -18.79 -28.49
N ALA A 903 -2.59 -19.64 -29.32
CA ALA A 903 -3.26 -19.22 -30.54
C ALA A 903 -4.38 -18.20 -30.26
N GLU A 904 -5.22 -18.45 -29.24
CA GLU A 904 -6.27 -17.51 -28.84
C GLU A 904 -5.73 -16.17 -28.33
N LYS A 905 -4.64 -16.19 -27.55
CA LYS A 905 -3.97 -14.95 -27.12
C LYS A 905 -3.42 -14.17 -28.31
N LEU A 906 -2.77 -14.84 -29.27
CA LEU A 906 -2.30 -14.19 -30.50
C LEU A 906 -3.47 -13.57 -31.30
N ARG A 907 -4.59 -14.29 -31.43
CA ARG A 907 -5.81 -13.77 -32.07
C ARG A 907 -6.37 -12.53 -31.36
N ALA A 908 -6.37 -12.54 -30.03
CA ALA A 908 -6.82 -11.39 -29.22
C ALA A 908 -5.89 -10.18 -29.34
N LEU A 909 -4.59 -10.40 -29.54
CA LEU A 909 -3.61 -9.36 -29.82
C LEU A 909 -3.66 -8.84 -31.27
N GLY A 910 -4.59 -9.33 -32.08
CA GLY A 910 -4.79 -8.88 -33.47
C GLY A 910 -3.89 -9.56 -34.49
N LEU A 911 -3.32 -10.73 -34.18
CA LEU A 911 -2.64 -11.57 -35.16
C LEU A 911 -3.63 -12.48 -35.89
N GLU A 912 -3.40 -12.65 -37.20
CA GLU A 912 -4.06 -13.65 -38.02
C GLU A 912 -3.42 -15.01 -37.72
N VAL A 913 -4.24 -15.95 -37.21
CA VAL A 913 -3.82 -17.31 -36.83
C VAL A 913 -4.75 -18.31 -37.50
N GLU A 914 -4.24 -18.98 -38.52
CA GLU A 914 -4.96 -20.00 -39.28
C GLU A 914 -4.84 -21.37 -38.61
N GLN A 915 -5.86 -22.21 -38.77
CA GLN A 915 -5.80 -23.61 -38.35
C GLN A 915 -5.68 -24.49 -39.58
N ALA A 916 -4.71 -25.41 -39.59
CA ALA A 916 -4.44 -26.27 -40.73
C ALA A 916 -5.58 -27.27 -40.94
N PRO A 917 -6.24 -27.32 -42.12
CA PRO A 917 -7.39 -28.20 -42.34
C PRO A 917 -6.99 -29.67 -42.54
N LYS A 918 -5.73 -29.94 -42.87
CA LYS A 918 -5.18 -31.28 -43.09
C LYS A 918 -3.73 -31.34 -42.66
N ALA A 919 -3.25 -32.56 -42.39
CA ALA A 919 -1.84 -32.79 -42.10
C ALA A 919 -0.95 -32.39 -43.30
N PHE A 920 0.26 -31.91 -43.00
CA PHE A 920 1.25 -31.55 -44.03
C PHE A 920 2.66 -31.75 -43.50
N THR A 921 3.61 -31.96 -44.42
CA THR A 921 5.04 -32.05 -44.09
C THR A 921 5.79 -30.87 -44.69
N THR A 922 6.65 -30.24 -43.91
CA THR A 922 7.47 -29.12 -44.38
C THR A 922 8.80 -29.06 -43.63
N THR A 923 9.79 -28.38 -44.22
CA THR A 923 11.06 -28.10 -43.54
C THR A 923 10.88 -26.92 -42.60
N VAL A 924 11.24 -27.11 -41.34
CA VAL A 924 11.15 -26.11 -40.29
C VAL A 924 12.46 -26.00 -39.52
N GLU A 925 12.62 -24.88 -38.85
CA GLU A 925 13.62 -24.67 -37.81
C GLU A 925 12.91 -24.81 -36.45
N LYS A 926 13.39 -25.73 -35.61
CA LYS A 926 12.94 -25.91 -34.23
C LYS A 926 13.94 -25.32 -33.25
N TYR A 927 13.45 -24.95 -32.06
CA TYR A 927 14.30 -24.48 -30.96
C TYR A 927 14.51 -25.58 -29.92
N ILE A 928 15.76 -25.80 -29.54
CA ILE A 928 16.13 -26.59 -28.36
C ILE A 928 16.71 -25.64 -27.32
N VAL A 929 16.16 -25.66 -26.11
CA VAL A 929 16.62 -24.82 -25.00
C VAL A 929 17.95 -25.35 -24.48
N THR A 930 19.01 -24.54 -24.61
CA THR A 930 20.35 -24.88 -24.10
C THR A 930 20.57 -24.39 -22.69
N GLU A 931 19.98 -23.24 -22.34
CA GLU A 931 20.04 -22.67 -20.99
C GLU A 931 18.65 -22.22 -20.56
N TYR A 932 18.34 -22.43 -19.28
CA TYR A 932 17.07 -22.04 -18.68
C TYR A 932 17.33 -21.39 -17.32
N LYS A 933 16.80 -20.18 -17.14
CA LYS A 933 16.90 -19.43 -15.89
C LYS A 933 15.53 -18.90 -15.47
N LYS A 934 14.99 -19.44 -14.39
CA LYS A 934 13.77 -18.94 -13.75
C LYS A 934 14.12 -17.82 -12.76
N ALA A 935 13.38 -16.72 -12.78
CA ALA A 935 13.49 -15.67 -11.78
C ALA A 935 13.18 -16.21 -10.37
N LYS A 936 13.90 -15.72 -9.35
CA LYS A 936 13.68 -16.10 -7.95
C LYS A 936 12.49 -15.39 -7.31
N LYS A 937 12.13 -14.21 -7.85
CA LYS A 937 11.06 -13.37 -7.33
C LYS A 937 9.88 -13.43 -8.29
N GLU A 938 8.69 -13.60 -7.73
CA GLU A 938 7.45 -13.46 -8.48
C GLU A 938 7.28 -12.02 -8.96
N TRP A 939 6.85 -11.86 -10.20
CA TRP A 939 6.54 -10.58 -10.80
C TRP A 939 5.26 -10.69 -11.63
N GLU A 940 4.26 -9.86 -11.29
CA GLU A 940 2.94 -9.87 -11.92
C GLU A 940 2.30 -11.27 -12.00
N LYS A 941 2.32 -12.00 -10.87
CA LYS A 941 1.80 -13.37 -10.70
C LYS A 941 2.43 -14.43 -11.60
N SER A 942 3.65 -14.20 -12.07
CA SER A 942 4.46 -15.16 -12.81
C SER A 942 5.91 -15.11 -12.34
N PHE A 943 6.68 -16.16 -12.59
CA PHE A 943 8.12 -16.17 -12.39
C PHE A 943 8.79 -16.10 -13.77
N PRO A 944 9.22 -14.92 -14.24
CA PRO A 944 9.75 -14.79 -15.58
C PRO A 944 10.91 -15.73 -15.86
N VAL A 945 10.99 -16.21 -17.09
CA VAL A 945 12.02 -17.14 -17.55
C VAL A 945 12.90 -16.48 -18.60
N THR A 946 14.20 -16.68 -18.51
CA THR A 946 15.13 -16.37 -19.59
C THR A 946 15.71 -17.67 -20.12
N VAL A 947 15.76 -17.81 -21.45
CA VAL A 947 16.32 -18.98 -22.11
C VAL A 947 17.39 -18.57 -23.11
N SER A 948 18.28 -19.51 -23.43
CA SER A 948 19.13 -19.50 -24.62
C SER A 948 18.74 -20.71 -25.46
N THR A 949 18.67 -20.58 -26.80
CA THR A 949 18.29 -21.70 -27.67
C THR A 949 19.29 -21.94 -28.80
N ARG A 950 19.39 -23.21 -29.21
CA ARG A 950 19.98 -23.60 -30.50
C ARG A 950 18.87 -23.91 -31.50
N VAL A 951 19.08 -23.53 -32.75
CA VAL A 951 18.12 -23.75 -33.83
C VAL A 951 18.55 -24.96 -34.67
N ILE A 952 17.63 -25.89 -34.93
CA ILE A 952 17.89 -27.10 -35.73
C ILE A 952 16.90 -27.18 -36.88
N LYS A 953 17.38 -27.42 -38.10
CA LYS A 953 16.53 -27.69 -39.26
C LYS A 953 16.09 -29.14 -39.27
N GLU A 954 14.79 -29.38 -39.46
CA GLU A 954 14.24 -30.71 -39.64
C GLU A 954 13.07 -30.70 -40.63
N LYS A 955 12.82 -31.85 -41.26
CA LYS A 955 11.58 -32.07 -42.01
C LYS A 955 10.56 -32.66 -41.04
N LYS A 956 9.50 -31.92 -40.75
CA LYS A 956 8.49 -32.29 -39.73
C LYS A 956 7.11 -32.45 -40.36
N CYS A 957 6.38 -33.48 -39.93
CA CYS A 957 4.96 -33.65 -40.25
C CYS A 957 4.12 -33.00 -39.14
N PHE A 958 3.18 -32.15 -39.52
CA PHE A 958 2.23 -31.50 -38.62
C PHE A 958 0.84 -32.08 -38.85
N PRO A 959 0.08 -32.43 -37.79
CA PRO A 959 -1.28 -32.93 -37.93
C PRO A 959 -2.25 -31.83 -38.40
N ALA A 960 -3.44 -32.24 -38.83
CA ALA A 960 -4.56 -31.30 -38.98
C ALA A 960 -4.84 -30.64 -37.61
N GLY A 961 -5.27 -29.38 -37.62
CA GLY A 961 -5.57 -28.65 -36.39
C GLY A 961 -4.42 -27.80 -35.85
N CYS A 962 -3.17 -27.95 -36.35
CA CYS A 962 -2.07 -27.08 -35.93
C CYS A 962 -2.29 -25.61 -36.35
N PHE A 963 -1.68 -24.67 -35.64
CA PHE A 963 -1.86 -23.24 -35.88
C PHE A 963 -0.72 -22.67 -36.73
N ILE A 964 -1.07 -21.92 -37.78
CA ILE A 964 -0.13 -21.27 -38.70
C ILE A 964 -0.27 -19.75 -38.57
N ILE A 965 0.83 -19.09 -38.24
CA ILE A 965 0.93 -17.63 -38.14
C ILE A 965 1.83 -17.14 -39.28
N ARG A 966 1.22 -16.78 -40.42
CA ARG A 966 1.96 -16.24 -41.57
C ARG A 966 2.49 -14.85 -41.25
N LEU A 967 3.74 -14.55 -41.59
CA LEU A 967 4.30 -13.22 -41.35
C LEU A 967 3.99 -12.21 -42.47
N SER A 968 3.25 -12.61 -43.51
CA SER A 968 2.70 -11.73 -44.55
C SER A 968 1.44 -10.98 -44.09
N GLN A 969 1.45 -10.43 -42.88
CA GLN A 969 0.30 -9.76 -42.24
C GLN A 969 0.70 -8.42 -41.61
N LYS A 970 -0.28 -7.54 -41.29
CA LYS A 970 -0.02 -6.19 -40.75
C LYS A 970 0.78 -6.23 -39.45
N ASN A 971 0.46 -7.16 -38.55
CA ASN A 971 1.00 -7.19 -37.18
C ASN A 971 2.18 -8.17 -37.01
N ALA A 972 2.86 -8.55 -38.10
CA ALA A 972 3.92 -9.57 -38.05
C ALA A 972 5.10 -9.22 -37.13
N ASN A 973 5.38 -7.92 -36.92
CA ASN A 973 6.43 -7.47 -35.99
C ASN A 973 6.09 -7.78 -34.53
N LEU A 974 4.79 -7.81 -34.17
CA LEU A 974 4.35 -8.29 -32.87
C LEU A 974 4.55 -9.81 -32.75
N ALA A 975 4.22 -10.59 -33.78
CA ALA A 975 4.37 -12.06 -33.74
C ALA A 975 5.81 -12.49 -33.44
N VAL A 976 6.79 -11.87 -34.10
CA VAL A 976 8.21 -12.21 -33.89
C VAL A 976 8.67 -11.82 -32.48
N THR A 977 8.20 -10.70 -31.93
CA THR A 977 8.51 -10.31 -30.55
C THR A 977 7.88 -11.27 -29.51
N LEU A 978 6.72 -11.86 -29.81
CA LEU A 978 6.05 -12.76 -28.86
C LEU A 978 6.54 -14.21 -28.93
N LEU A 979 6.90 -14.69 -30.12
CA LEU A 979 7.20 -16.12 -30.38
C LEU A 979 8.68 -16.46 -30.40
N GLU A 980 9.58 -15.48 -30.49
CA GLU A 980 11.01 -15.74 -30.34
C GLU A 980 11.35 -16.04 -28.87
N PRO A 981 11.94 -17.21 -28.55
CA PRO A 981 12.08 -17.67 -27.17
C PRO A 981 12.86 -16.76 -26.23
N GLU A 982 13.91 -16.12 -26.76
CA GLU A 982 14.79 -15.22 -26.00
C GLU A 982 14.25 -13.79 -25.89
N SER A 983 13.12 -13.48 -26.55
CA SER A 983 12.58 -12.13 -26.55
C SER A 983 12.08 -11.74 -25.16
N MET A 984 12.42 -10.53 -24.73
CA MET A 984 11.93 -9.98 -23.47
C MET A 984 10.42 -9.83 -23.51
N ASN A 985 9.73 -10.27 -22.45
CA ASN A 985 8.27 -10.18 -22.35
C ASN A 985 7.51 -10.92 -23.47
N GLY A 986 8.18 -11.85 -24.16
CA GLY A 986 7.58 -12.83 -25.06
C GLY A 986 6.87 -13.97 -24.31
N PHE A 987 6.29 -14.91 -25.06
CA PHE A 987 5.46 -15.97 -24.49
C PHE A 987 6.23 -16.96 -23.62
N VAL A 988 7.49 -17.26 -23.96
CA VAL A 988 8.36 -18.09 -23.11
C VAL A 988 8.71 -17.33 -21.82
N ASN A 989 9.07 -16.04 -21.94
CA ASN A 989 9.48 -15.25 -20.79
C ASN A 989 8.41 -15.16 -19.70
N PHE A 990 7.14 -15.08 -20.07
CA PHE A 990 6.03 -15.01 -19.11
C PHE A 990 5.39 -16.36 -18.76
N ASN A 991 5.97 -17.49 -19.19
CA ASN A 991 5.37 -18.81 -19.07
C ASN A 991 3.98 -18.91 -19.72
N VAL A 992 3.73 -18.15 -20.79
CA VAL A 992 2.60 -18.43 -21.69
C VAL A 992 2.91 -19.70 -22.50
N ILE A 993 4.19 -19.95 -22.81
CA ILE A 993 4.72 -21.24 -23.27
C ILE A 993 5.70 -21.73 -22.20
N HIS A 994 5.47 -22.94 -21.69
CA HIS A 994 6.31 -23.58 -20.69
C HIS A 994 7.49 -24.31 -21.33
N THR A 995 8.62 -24.37 -20.61
CA THR A 995 9.84 -25.06 -21.06
C THR A 995 10.81 -25.31 -19.91
N GLY A 996 11.79 -26.17 -20.13
CA GLY A 996 12.97 -26.41 -19.29
C GLY A 996 14.27 -26.56 -20.11
N SER A 997 15.40 -26.76 -19.42
CA SER A 997 16.70 -26.99 -20.07
C SER A 997 16.70 -28.32 -20.82
N GLY A 998 17.20 -28.32 -22.06
CA GLY A 998 17.24 -29.49 -22.94
C GLY A 998 15.96 -29.74 -23.74
N GLU A 999 14.86 -29.04 -23.44
CA GLU A 999 13.57 -29.28 -24.07
C GLU A 999 13.43 -28.66 -25.47
N GLU A 1000 12.60 -29.29 -26.31
CA GLU A 1000 12.14 -28.73 -27.58
C GLU A 1000 10.94 -27.81 -27.33
N LEU A 1001 11.01 -26.56 -27.82
CA LEU A 1001 9.87 -25.65 -27.73
C LEU A 1001 8.82 -25.96 -28.79
N PRO A 1002 7.51 -25.82 -28.47
CA PRO A 1002 6.41 -26.02 -29.41
C PRO A 1002 6.24 -24.81 -30.36
N ILE A 1003 7.35 -24.28 -30.88
CA ILE A 1003 7.40 -23.13 -31.78
C ILE A 1003 8.31 -23.48 -32.94
N TYR A 1004 7.76 -23.54 -34.16
CA TYR A 1004 8.50 -23.93 -35.35
C TYR A 1004 8.54 -22.78 -36.34
N ARG A 1005 9.74 -22.42 -36.80
CA ARG A 1005 9.91 -21.38 -37.83
C ARG A 1005 9.88 -22.05 -39.19
N LYS A 1006 8.98 -21.64 -40.07
CA LYS A 1006 8.96 -22.11 -41.46
C LYS A 1006 9.89 -21.24 -42.29
N GLY A 1007 11.03 -21.83 -42.68
CA GLY A 1007 12.00 -21.26 -43.60
C GLY A 1007 11.54 -21.31 -45.06
N PHE A 1008 12.39 -20.78 -45.94
CA PHE A 1008 12.13 -20.47 -47.35
C PHE A 1008 11.45 -21.56 -48.18
#